data_AF-A0A9Q0JEP0-F1
#
_entry.id   AF-A0A9Q0JEP0-F1
#
_cell.length_a   1.000
_cell.length_b   1.000
_cell.length_c   1.000
_cell.angle_alpha   90.00
_cell.angle_beta   90.00
_cell.angle_gamma   90.00
#
_symmetry.space_group_name_H-M   'P 1'
#
loop_
_entity.id
_entity.type
_entity.pdbx_description
1 polymer ?
#
loop_
_entity_poly.entity_id
_entity_poly.type
_entity_poly.pdbx_seq_one_letter_code
_entity_poly.pdbx_strand_id
1 'polypeptide(L)'
;MANVSSTPHVVVFPFMAQGHTIPLLDISKALANRGLKVTIIATPSNVPFILSKVSAYPVISLSIIPFPKVPYLPEGCENVANLPSEELLFPFVEATENLRKPFEEILREMCNNPNINRTPICVITDMFLYCTVEPCRLFDIPRLVSYGMGALPLVITRSVYLNIPGIGDVSDSETISLSFVSVPFSVVKTDLPRPFWGGRDAVPRVVSEVEKASSSSWGLIVNSFEELEREYVTPLGSLYNTRAWLVGPLLLVNQAHNDEEQQAKSPCEPEEGWLDQRVEEPGSVTYVSFGSQAYLSEEQMEEIAFGLEMAGLPFIWVIRSKTWVPPVGWEDRVKGRGLVVRDWVEQRCILAHPAIGGFMTHCGWNSVAEGLSMGVPLLAWPMEAEQTLNAKYVEMGLKAGIMIPQELDEESKIIKTVRRGVICDGVKVLMTGEEGKNARAKAQEIGKMAREALLSPPPHVVIFPFMAQGHTIPLLDISKALASRGLKVTIITTPSNAPFILSNISAHPTVSLSILTFPKVPYLPEGCENIANLPSNHLLMPFVEATENLQKPFEDILRGMCNSSKSTPICVISDMFLYWTLEPCRLFDIPRLVSYGMGTLPMLIVRSVYCLLPNLGELSNPEAIELPNVSLPFPLINTDLPPPFWRGRDAVPRVISQLEQASGDSWGIVVNCFEELEHEYICPLESLFGKEIRAWLVGPLLLHGQGIEKQHSCLYMKWLDRQVEAGFVIYVSFGSQGHLSDKQMEEIAFGLEMAGQPFIWAIKSKTWTPPVGWEERVKGRGLVLRDWVEQRNILAHPAIGGFMTHCGWNSVIEGLSMGVPLLTWPMEAEQMLNAKYVANGLKAGIMIPQERDEEYEIKVIYRRAICDAVKQLMTGDQGKEARHKARDIGKMARKAVEKGGSSIKRLDELIECLLLRAEAAK
;
A
#
# COMPACT_ATOMS: atom_id res chain seq x y z
N MET A 1 -30.66 16.01 -7.75
CA MET A 1 -29.43 16.61 -8.30
C MET A 1 -28.34 15.58 -8.11
N ALA A 2 -27.72 15.13 -9.21
CA ALA A 2 -26.67 14.14 -9.16
C ALA A 2 -25.47 14.70 -8.37
N ASN A 3 -24.98 13.96 -7.38
CA ASN A 3 -23.74 14.26 -6.69
C ASN A 3 -22.62 14.25 -7.74
N VAL A 4 -22.11 15.41 -8.11
CA VAL A 4 -20.92 15.53 -8.94
C VAL A 4 -19.76 15.01 -8.09
N SER A 5 -19.30 13.80 -8.39
CA SER A 5 -18.04 13.26 -7.85
C SER A 5 -16.94 14.29 -8.13
N SER A 6 -16.40 14.92 -7.09
CA SER A 6 -15.32 15.88 -7.21
C SER A 6 -14.02 15.13 -7.47
N THR A 7 -13.43 15.29 -8.66
CA THR A 7 -12.12 14.75 -9.00
C THR A 7 -11.08 15.13 -7.93
N PRO A 8 -10.32 14.18 -7.36
CA PRO A 8 -9.29 14.48 -6.36
C PRO A 8 -8.24 15.46 -6.91
N HIS A 9 -7.75 16.36 -6.04
CA HIS A 9 -6.89 17.48 -6.41
C HIS A 9 -5.58 17.47 -5.60
N VAL A 10 -4.45 17.57 -6.28
CA VAL A 10 -3.11 17.65 -5.69
C VAL A 10 -2.48 19.01 -6.00
N VAL A 11 -1.78 19.58 -5.02
CA VAL A 11 -0.96 20.79 -5.22
C VAL A 11 0.50 20.38 -5.27
N VAL A 12 1.25 20.89 -6.23
CA VAL A 12 2.68 20.60 -6.41
C VAL A 12 3.47 21.90 -6.35
N PHE A 13 4.47 21.97 -5.47
CA PHE A 13 5.32 23.14 -5.31
C PHE A 13 6.80 22.78 -5.59
N PRO A 14 7.27 22.98 -6.83
CA PRO A 14 8.66 22.81 -7.19
C PRO A 14 9.56 23.92 -6.65
N PHE A 15 10.76 23.54 -6.20
CA PHE A 15 11.82 24.51 -5.93
C PHE A 15 12.40 25.03 -7.24
N MET A 16 12.76 26.32 -7.25
CA MET A 16 13.12 27.09 -8.44
C MET A 16 14.56 26.80 -8.94
N ALA A 17 14.82 25.54 -9.21
CA ALA A 17 16.02 25.02 -9.87
C ALA A 17 15.60 23.89 -10.80
N GLN A 18 16.06 23.86 -12.06
CA GLN A 18 15.55 22.91 -13.06
C GLN A 18 15.70 21.44 -12.62
N GLY A 19 16.82 21.09 -11.97
CA GLY A 19 17.03 19.75 -11.41
C GLY A 19 16.01 19.33 -10.36
N HIS A 20 15.41 20.29 -9.64
CA HIS A 20 14.35 20.04 -8.67
C HIS A 20 12.95 20.17 -9.29
N THR A 21 12.79 21.11 -10.23
CA THR A 21 11.52 21.37 -10.91
C THR A 21 11.12 20.21 -11.81
N ILE A 22 12.02 19.71 -12.67
CA ILE A 22 11.70 18.72 -13.70
C ILE A 22 11.05 17.44 -13.11
N PRO A 23 11.61 16.80 -12.06
CA PRO A 23 10.99 15.62 -11.46
C PRO A 23 9.57 15.88 -10.93
N LEU A 24 9.32 17.05 -10.33
CA LEU A 24 8.00 17.42 -9.82
C LEU A 24 7.00 17.72 -10.94
N LEU A 25 7.45 18.25 -12.07
CA LEU A 25 6.63 18.35 -13.27
C LEU A 25 6.30 16.96 -13.83
N ASP A 26 7.26 16.03 -13.81
CA ASP A 26 7.02 14.67 -14.27
C ASP A 26 6.06 13.89 -13.36
N ILE A 27 6.14 14.07 -12.03
CA ILE A 27 5.11 13.59 -11.08
C ILE A 27 3.75 14.20 -11.43
N SER A 28 3.69 15.51 -11.70
CA SER A 28 2.44 16.19 -12.02
C SER A 28 1.74 15.58 -13.25
N LYS A 29 2.50 15.26 -14.29
CA LYS A 29 2.00 14.55 -15.49
C LYS A 29 1.53 13.13 -15.17
N ALA A 30 2.31 12.38 -14.38
CA ALA A 30 1.95 11.02 -13.97
C ALA A 30 0.66 10.96 -13.14
N LEU A 31 0.41 11.97 -12.31
CA LEU A 31 -0.84 12.14 -11.56
C LEU A 31 -2.01 12.55 -12.47
N ALA A 32 -1.77 13.48 -13.39
CA ALA A 32 -2.75 13.91 -14.39
C ALA A 32 -3.24 12.72 -15.24
N ASN A 33 -2.33 11.87 -15.72
CA ASN A 33 -2.65 10.66 -16.48
C ASN A 33 -3.48 9.63 -15.69
N ARG A 34 -3.43 9.69 -14.36
CA ARG A 34 -4.25 8.86 -13.45
C ARG A 34 -5.57 9.51 -13.08
N GLY A 35 -5.93 10.61 -13.75
CA GLY A 35 -7.21 11.31 -13.58
C GLY A 35 -7.24 12.28 -12.41
N LEU A 36 -6.10 12.64 -11.81
CA LEU A 36 -6.05 13.63 -10.75
C LEU A 36 -5.95 15.03 -11.34
N LYS A 37 -6.63 15.99 -10.71
CA LYS A 37 -6.38 17.40 -10.99
C LYS A 37 -5.08 17.82 -10.29
N VAL A 38 -4.25 18.62 -10.96
CA VAL A 38 -2.99 19.11 -10.39
C VAL A 38 -2.93 20.64 -10.46
N THR A 39 -2.47 21.29 -9.39
CA THR A 39 -2.10 22.71 -9.43
C THR A 39 -0.64 22.88 -9.08
N ILE A 40 0.14 23.46 -9.99
CA ILE A 40 1.57 23.74 -9.81
C ILE A 40 1.73 25.17 -9.30
N ILE A 41 2.42 25.34 -8.18
CA ILE A 41 2.82 26.65 -7.69
C ILE A 41 4.09 27.09 -8.44
N ALA A 42 4.08 28.32 -8.96
CA ALA A 42 5.18 28.85 -9.75
C ALA A 42 5.47 30.31 -9.39
N THR A 43 6.69 30.76 -9.66
CA THR A 43 7.04 32.19 -9.62
C THR A 43 7.11 32.76 -11.04
N PRO A 44 6.89 34.06 -11.25
CA PRO A 44 6.78 34.68 -12.58
C PRO A 44 7.87 34.26 -13.58
N SER A 45 9.15 34.29 -13.17
CA SER A 45 10.27 33.97 -14.07
C SER A 45 10.37 32.49 -14.44
N ASN A 46 9.74 31.60 -13.67
CA ASN A 46 9.74 30.16 -13.92
C ASN A 46 8.53 29.68 -14.74
N VAL A 47 7.49 30.50 -14.89
CA VAL A 47 6.26 30.17 -15.62
C VAL A 47 6.52 29.70 -17.07
N PRO A 48 7.34 30.39 -17.89
CA PRO A 48 7.55 29.97 -19.28
C PRO A 48 8.12 28.55 -19.40
N PHE A 49 9.07 28.20 -18.52
CA PHE A 49 9.69 26.87 -18.49
C PHE A 49 8.70 25.80 -18.02
N ILE A 50 7.88 26.08 -17.01
CA ILE A 50 6.88 25.12 -16.52
C ILE A 50 5.82 24.87 -17.62
N LEU A 51 5.28 25.94 -18.22
CA LEU A 51 4.26 25.83 -19.27
C LEU A 51 4.76 25.08 -20.50
N SER A 52 6.02 25.26 -20.91
CA SER A 52 6.58 24.51 -22.04
C SER A 52 6.63 22.99 -21.79
N LYS A 53 6.57 22.55 -20.53
CA LYS A 53 6.58 21.13 -20.15
C LYS A 53 5.21 20.54 -19.83
N VAL A 54 4.21 21.34 -19.42
CA VAL A 54 2.91 20.81 -18.95
C VAL A 54 1.70 21.29 -19.77
N SER A 55 1.89 22.16 -20.76
CA SER A 55 0.79 22.73 -21.58
C SER A 55 -0.08 21.68 -22.30
N ALA A 56 0.45 20.49 -22.56
CA ALA A 56 -0.31 19.37 -23.14
C ALA A 56 -1.33 18.73 -22.17
N TYR A 57 -1.32 19.08 -20.88
CA TYR A 57 -2.14 18.44 -19.84
C TYR A 57 -3.20 19.42 -19.30
N PRO A 58 -4.44 19.42 -19.82
CA PRO A 58 -5.46 20.42 -19.48
C PRO A 58 -5.93 20.36 -18.01
N VAL A 59 -5.71 19.24 -17.32
CA VAL A 59 -6.03 19.07 -15.90
C VAL A 59 -4.95 19.64 -14.96
N ILE A 60 -3.82 20.10 -15.50
CA ILE A 60 -2.77 20.78 -14.76
C ILE A 60 -2.96 22.30 -14.88
N SER A 61 -3.14 22.97 -13.74
CA SER A 61 -3.22 24.44 -13.67
C SER A 61 -2.00 25.02 -12.97
N LEU A 62 -1.72 26.31 -13.18
CA LEU A 62 -0.67 27.03 -12.46
C LEU A 62 -1.30 28.04 -11.49
N SER A 63 -0.70 28.19 -10.31
CA SER A 63 -0.94 29.32 -9.40
C SER A 63 0.37 30.07 -9.21
N ILE A 64 0.35 31.37 -9.51
CA ILE A 64 1.56 32.20 -9.55
C ILE A 64 1.68 32.97 -8.23
N ILE A 65 2.83 32.85 -7.56
CA ILE A 65 3.18 33.64 -6.38
C ILE A 65 4.40 34.52 -6.65
N PRO A 66 4.42 35.76 -6.15
CA PRO A 66 5.58 36.64 -6.33
C PRO A 66 6.78 36.09 -5.55
N PHE A 67 7.95 36.04 -6.19
CA PHE A 67 9.20 35.73 -5.48
C PHE A 67 9.58 36.89 -4.56
N PRO A 68 10.08 36.64 -3.34
CA PRO A 68 10.38 37.68 -2.37
C PRO A 68 11.57 38.54 -2.80
N LYS A 69 11.45 39.85 -2.57
CA LYS A 69 12.57 40.78 -2.72
C LYS A 69 13.40 40.77 -1.45
N VAL A 70 14.65 40.33 -1.53
CA VAL A 70 15.61 40.32 -0.42
C VAL A 70 16.88 41.09 -0.79
N PRO A 71 17.53 41.84 0.14
CA PRO A 71 18.64 42.73 -0.20
C PRO A 71 19.92 42.04 -0.72
N TYR A 72 20.09 40.76 -0.40
CA TYR A 72 21.31 39.99 -0.68
C TYR A 72 21.20 39.12 -1.95
N LEU A 73 20.06 39.12 -2.64
CA LEU A 73 19.91 38.48 -3.96
C LEU A 73 19.81 39.55 -5.05
N PRO A 74 20.33 39.28 -6.26
CA PRO A 74 20.16 40.19 -7.40
C PRO A 74 18.67 40.42 -7.71
N GLU A 75 18.33 41.63 -8.14
CA GLU A 75 16.95 41.96 -8.53
C GLU A 75 16.47 41.08 -9.70
N GLY A 76 15.28 40.48 -9.55
CA GLY A 76 14.69 39.58 -10.56
C GLY A 76 15.24 38.14 -10.55
N CYS A 77 16.16 37.80 -9.63
CA CYS A 77 16.69 36.44 -9.51
C CYS A 77 15.70 35.52 -8.78
N GLU A 78 14.83 34.83 -9.54
CA GLU A 78 13.88 33.85 -8.99
C GLU A 78 14.25 32.38 -9.30
N ASN A 79 15.43 32.13 -9.87
CA ASN A 79 15.88 30.78 -10.22
C ASN A 79 17.36 30.62 -9.88
N VAL A 80 17.74 29.48 -9.28
CA VAL A 80 19.10 29.19 -8.83
C VAL A 80 20.11 29.24 -9.98
N ALA A 81 19.70 28.89 -11.21
CA ALA A 81 20.57 28.98 -12.38
C ALA A 81 21.04 30.40 -12.66
N ASN A 82 20.35 31.43 -12.17
CA ASN A 82 20.70 32.84 -12.37
C ASN A 82 21.52 33.43 -11.22
N LEU A 83 21.90 32.62 -10.21
CA LEU A 83 22.74 33.09 -9.11
C LEU A 83 24.14 33.44 -9.60
N PRO A 84 24.73 34.55 -9.14
CA PRO A 84 26.08 34.96 -9.54
C PRO A 84 27.19 34.17 -8.83
N SER A 85 26.87 33.47 -7.74
CA SER A 85 27.80 32.63 -6.97
C SER A 85 27.04 31.49 -6.28
N GLU A 86 27.68 30.34 -6.13
CA GLU A 86 27.17 29.17 -5.40
C GLU A 86 26.94 29.47 -3.90
N GLU A 87 27.73 30.38 -3.32
CA GLU A 87 27.61 30.81 -1.91
C GLU A 87 26.22 31.40 -1.59
N LEU A 88 25.49 31.87 -2.61
CA LEU A 88 24.15 32.42 -2.47
C LEU A 88 23.04 31.37 -2.49
N LEU A 89 23.35 30.07 -2.64
CA LEU A 89 22.35 29.00 -2.63
C LEU A 89 21.56 28.95 -1.31
N PHE A 90 22.23 28.89 -0.16
CA PHE A 90 21.52 28.86 1.13
C PHE A 90 20.77 30.17 1.42
N PRO A 91 21.34 31.38 1.18
CA PRO A 91 20.58 32.62 1.21
C PRO A 91 19.34 32.60 0.30
N PHE A 92 19.43 32.01 -0.90
CA PHE A 92 18.28 31.85 -1.79
C PHE A 92 17.21 30.94 -1.20
N VAL A 93 17.60 29.81 -0.59
CA VAL A 93 16.68 28.91 0.11
C VAL A 93 16.03 29.62 1.31
N GLU A 94 16.78 30.35 2.11
CA GLU A 94 16.24 31.16 3.22
C GLU A 94 15.23 32.20 2.74
N ALA A 95 15.50 32.85 1.60
CA ALA A 95 14.57 33.80 1.02
C ALA A 95 13.19 33.18 0.75
N THR A 96 13.13 31.89 0.40
CA THR A 96 11.86 31.17 0.16
C THR A 96 10.96 31.04 1.41
N GLU A 97 11.47 31.29 2.63
CA GLU A 97 10.63 31.39 3.83
C GLU A 97 9.52 32.44 3.67
N ASN A 98 9.79 33.51 2.91
CA ASN A 98 8.83 34.57 2.63
C ASN A 98 7.69 34.13 1.68
N LEU A 99 7.81 32.96 1.02
CA LEU A 99 6.74 32.37 0.21
C LEU A 99 5.64 31.71 1.07
N ARG A 100 5.87 31.55 2.39
CA ARG A 100 4.90 30.96 3.32
C ARG A 100 3.52 31.61 3.24
N LYS A 101 3.46 32.95 3.33
CA LYS A 101 2.19 33.70 3.35
C LYS A 101 1.45 33.61 2.00
N PRO A 102 2.07 33.91 0.84
CA PRO A 102 1.42 33.71 -0.46
C PRO A 102 0.92 32.28 -0.68
N PHE A 103 1.68 31.27 -0.24
CA PHE A 103 1.27 29.87 -0.36
C PHE A 103 0.09 29.54 0.56
N GLU A 104 0.08 30.05 1.79
CA GLU A 104 -1.04 29.93 2.72
C GLU A 104 -2.32 30.56 2.16
N GLU A 105 -2.23 31.72 1.52
CA GLU A 105 -3.36 32.39 0.86
C GLU A 105 -3.95 31.53 -0.26
N ILE A 106 -3.10 30.89 -1.08
CA ILE A 106 -3.56 29.95 -2.11
C ILE A 106 -4.32 28.77 -1.50
N LEU A 107 -3.77 28.13 -0.47
CA LEU A 107 -4.47 27.01 0.19
C LEU A 107 -5.79 27.48 0.83
N ARG A 108 -5.81 28.67 1.42
CA ARG A 108 -7.01 29.29 1.98
C ARG A 108 -8.10 29.48 0.93
N GLU A 109 -7.74 30.00 -0.23
CA GLU A 109 -8.67 30.19 -1.35
C GLU A 109 -9.22 28.85 -1.87
N MET A 110 -8.36 27.83 -1.97
CA MET A 110 -8.78 26.48 -2.38
C MET A 110 -9.74 25.83 -1.38
N CYS A 111 -9.48 25.96 -0.07
CA CYS A 111 -10.28 25.34 0.98
C CYS A 111 -11.59 26.09 1.28
N ASN A 112 -11.62 27.41 1.14
CA ASN A 112 -12.77 28.24 1.57
C ASN A 112 -13.76 28.60 0.46
N ASN A 113 -13.58 28.13 -0.78
CA ASN A 113 -14.47 28.49 -1.88
C ASN A 113 -15.73 27.60 -1.89
N PRO A 114 -16.92 28.10 -1.53
CA PRO A 114 -18.14 27.29 -1.41
C PRO A 114 -18.68 26.77 -2.75
N ASN A 115 -18.22 27.34 -3.89
CA ASN A 115 -18.56 26.87 -5.24
C ASN A 115 -17.58 25.81 -5.76
N ILE A 116 -16.47 25.57 -5.04
CA ILE A 116 -15.36 24.72 -5.44
C ILE A 116 -14.98 23.89 -4.20
N ASN A 117 -15.74 22.87 -3.87
CA ASN A 117 -15.44 21.95 -2.77
C ASN A 117 -14.21 21.08 -3.15
N ARG A 118 -13.00 21.65 -3.06
CA ARG A 118 -11.72 21.07 -3.55
C ARG A 118 -10.57 21.25 -2.57
N THR A 119 -10.74 20.88 -1.31
CA THR A 119 -9.58 20.73 -0.42
C THR A 119 -8.59 19.78 -1.08
N PRO A 120 -7.33 20.20 -1.31
CA PRO A 120 -6.33 19.31 -1.88
C PRO A 120 -6.14 18.08 -0.99
N ILE A 121 -6.05 16.89 -1.59
CA ILE A 121 -5.83 15.64 -0.84
C ILE A 121 -4.40 15.56 -0.28
N CYS A 122 -3.46 16.27 -0.91
CA CYS A 122 -2.09 16.46 -0.43
C CYS A 122 -1.40 17.62 -1.15
N VAL A 123 -0.28 18.05 -0.57
CA VAL A 123 0.72 18.93 -1.21
C VAL A 123 1.99 18.12 -1.43
N ILE A 124 2.49 18.08 -2.65
CA ILE A 124 3.83 17.55 -2.98
C ILE A 124 4.77 18.74 -3.13
N THR A 125 5.87 18.76 -2.39
CA THR A 125 6.80 19.89 -2.39
C THR A 125 8.23 19.42 -2.39
N ASP A 126 9.11 20.21 -2.99
CA ASP A 126 10.54 20.00 -2.87
C ASP A 126 11.02 20.19 -1.41
N MET A 127 12.10 19.50 -1.02
CA MET A 127 12.64 19.55 0.34
C MET A 127 13.14 20.94 0.77
N PHE A 128 13.62 21.80 -0.15
CA PHE A 128 14.09 23.15 0.21
C PHE A 128 12.94 24.08 0.60
N LEU A 129 11.70 23.74 0.21
CA LEU A 129 10.51 24.50 0.55
C LEU A 129 9.91 24.05 1.89
N TYR A 130 10.74 24.05 2.94
CA TYR A 130 10.32 23.72 4.31
C TYR A 130 9.26 24.70 4.86
N CYS A 131 9.18 25.90 4.28
CA CYS A 131 8.17 26.90 4.61
C CYS A 131 6.72 26.45 4.36
N THR A 132 6.50 25.38 3.60
CA THR A 132 5.18 24.80 3.30
C THR A 132 4.57 24.00 4.46
N VAL A 133 5.37 23.60 5.47
CA VAL A 133 4.89 22.75 6.59
C VAL A 133 3.77 23.41 7.38
N GLU A 134 3.94 24.68 7.75
CA GLU A 134 2.96 25.41 8.56
C GLU A 134 1.63 25.63 7.80
N PRO A 135 1.62 26.12 6.54
CA PRO A 135 0.41 26.18 5.74
C PRO A 135 -0.30 24.83 5.60
N CYS A 136 0.41 23.76 5.29
CA CYS A 136 -0.19 22.42 5.18
C CYS A 136 -0.84 21.97 6.49
N ARG A 137 -0.16 22.18 7.63
CA ARG A 137 -0.69 21.86 8.95
C ARG A 137 -1.92 22.70 9.31
N LEU A 138 -1.93 23.98 8.95
CA LEU A 138 -3.05 24.89 9.23
C LEU A 138 -4.36 24.44 8.58
N PHE A 139 -4.27 23.87 7.37
CA PHE A 139 -5.43 23.40 6.61
C PHE A 139 -5.66 21.88 6.68
N ASP A 140 -4.94 21.17 7.55
CA ASP A 140 -4.99 19.71 7.69
C ASP A 140 -4.75 18.94 6.37
N ILE A 141 -3.82 19.45 5.55
CA ILE A 141 -3.45 18.86 4.26
C ILE A 141 -2.14 18.07 4.42
N PRO A 142 -2.11 16.77 4.09
CA PRO A 142 -0.88 15.97 4.10
C PRO A 142 0.21 16.55 3.19
N ARG A 143 1.41 16.78 3.74
CA ARG A 143 2.62 17.17 2.98
C ARG A 143 3.43 15.94 2.60
N LEU A 144 3.69 15.77 1.30
CA LEU A 144 4.65 14.82 0.73
C LEU A 144 5.89 15.59 0.29
N VAL A 145 7.07 15.15 0.71
CA VAL A 145 8.33 15.83 0.39
C VAL A 145 9.12 15.06 -0.66
N SER A 146 9.54 15.75 -1.73
CA SER A 146 10.39 15.19 -2.78
C SER A 146 11.85 15.55 -2.53
N TYR A 147 12.73 14.56 -2.62
CA TYR A 147 14.19 14.75 -2.57
C TYR A 147 14.80 14.62 -3.98
N GLY A 148 15.85 15.39 -4.24
CA GLY A 148 16.64 15.32 -5.49
C GLY A 148 17.72 14.24 -5.49
N MET A 149 17.74 13.37 -4.48
CA MET A 149 18.74 12.32 -4.27
C MET A 149 18.15 10.93 -4.53
N GLY A 150 19.00 9.94 -4.79
CA GLY A 150 18.62 8.52 -4.73
C GLY A 150 18.37 8.05 -3.30
N ALA A 151 17.76 6.87 -3.13
CA ALA A 151 17.41 6.37 -1.81
C ALA A 151 18.66 6.05 -0.96
N LEU A 152 19.68 5.42 -1.54
CA LEU A 152 20.92 5.08 -0.83
C LEU A 152 21.68 6.34 -0.34
N PRO A 153 22.03 7.33 -1.19
CA PRO A 153 22.67 8.57 -0.75
C PRO A 153 21.87 9.30 0.34
N LEU A 154 20.54 9.30 0.25
CA LEU A 154 19.67 9.92 1.23
C LEU A 154 19.71 9.20 2.59
N VAL A 155 19.70 7.86 2.58
CA VAL A 155 19.87 7.08 3.82
C VAL A 155 21.24 7.32 4.46
N ILE A 156 22.32 7.36 3.67
CA ILE A 156 23.67 7.62 4.17
C ILE A 156 23.74 8.99 4.84
N THR A 157 23.36 10.05 4.12
CA THR A 157 23.44 11.43 4.63
C THR A 157 22.58 11.64 5.86
N ARG A 158 21.36 11.08 5.89
CA ARG A 158 20.47 11.14 7.06
C ARG A 158 21.02 10.37 8.25
N SER A 159 21.58 9.17 8.03
CA SER A 159 22.19 8.38 9.09
C SER A 159 23.36 9.13 9.74
N VAL A 160 24.24 9.74 8.93
CA VAL A 160 25.34 10.56 9.43
C VAL A 160 24.83 11.75 10.24
N TYR A 161 23.85 12.48 9.73
CA TYR A 161 23.25 13.64 10.41
C TYR A 161 22.73 13.30 11.81
N LEU A 162 22.04 12.16 11.96
CA LEU A 162 21.45 11.74 13.23
C LEU A 162 22.47 11.16 14.21
N ASN A 163 23.42 10.35 13.72
CA ASN A 163 24.18 9.44 14.56
C ASN A 163 25.62 9.89 14.85
N ILE A 164 26.11 10.95 14.19
CA ILE A 164 27.51 11.37 14.33
C ILE A 164 27.57 12.86 14.75
N PRO A 165 27.63 13.14 16.06
CA PRO A 165 27.68 14.52 16.57
C PRO A 165 28.94 15.29 16.13
N GLY A 166 30.05 14.57 15.86
CA GLY A 166 31.40 15.13 15.67
C GLY A 166 32.14 14.61 14.46
N ILE A 167 31.49 14.49 13.30
CA ILE A 167 32.20 14.07 12.06
C ILE A 167 33.34 15.04 11.68
N GLY A 168 33.34 16.26 12.25
CA GLY A 168 34.47 17.18 12.22
C GLY A 168 35.79 16.57 12.72
N ASP A 169 35.73 15.70 13.73
CA ASP A 169 36.88 15.08 14.37
C ASP A 169 37.33 13.78 13.68
N VAL A 170 36.51 13.26 12.75
CA VAL A 170 36.83 12.09 11.92
C VAL A 170 37.85 12.50 10.85
N SER A 171 38.90 11.70 10.68
CA SER A 171 39.90 11.92 9.64
C SER A 171 39.27 11.79 8.25
N ASP A 172 39.76 12.57 7.27
CA ASP A 172 39.26 12.55 5.88
C ASP A 172 39.31 11.14 5.25
N SER A 173 40.22 10.27 5.72
CA SER A 173 40.40 8.89 5.22
C SER A 173 39.74 7.81 6.08
N GLU A 174 39.16 8.17 7.23
CA GLU A 174 38.56 7.21 8.15
C GLU A 174 37.18 6.75 7.66
N THR A 175 36.95 5.44 7.68
CA THR A 175 35.66 4.88 7.25
C THR A 175 34.60 5.10 8.32
N ILE A 176 33.49 5.70 7.90
CA ILE A 176 32.31 5.98 8.72
C ILE A 176 31.49 4.71 8.84
N SER A 177 31.27 4.26 10.08
CA SER A 177 30.43 3.10 10.36
C SER A 177 28.94 3.45 10.28
N LEU A 178 28.21 2.76 9.39
CA LEU A 178 26.77 2.90 9.20
C LEU A 178 26.04 1.65 9.71
N SER A 179 25.85 1.54 11.03
CA SER A 179 25.24 0.35 11.66
C SER A 179 23.77 0.11 11.30
N PHE A 180 23.09 1.10 10.69
CA PHE A 180 21.65 1.07 10.40
C PHE A 180 21.33 0.59 8.97
N VAL A 181 22.30 0.52 8.06
CA VAL A 181 22.07 0.12 6.66
C VAL A 181 23.31 -0.56 6.08
N SER A 182 23.11 -1.59 5.24
CA SER A 182 24.20 -2.15 4.45
C SER A 182 24.50 -1.23 3.27
N VAL A 183 25.77 -0.89 3.07
CA VAL A 183 26.21 -0.06 1.93
C VAL A 183 27.24 -0.83 1.10
N PRO A 184 27.22 -0.73 -0.23
CA PRO A 184 28.10 -1.53 -1.09
C PRO A 184 29.56 -1.03 -1.13
N PHE A 185 29.87 0.07 -0.44
CA PHE A 185 31.19 0.70 -0.41
C PHE A 185 31.46 1.39 0.92
N SER A 186 32.75 1.60 1.23
CA SER A 186 33.16 2.40 2.38
C SER A 186 32.84 3.87 2.16
N VAL A 187 32.19 4.48 3.15
CA VAL A 187 31.89 5.92 3.20
C VAL A 187 32.93 6.61 4.07
N VAL A 188 33.55 7.66 3.56
CA VAL A 188 34.47 8.53 4.30
C VAL A 188 33.91 9.95 4.34
N LYS A 189 34.50 10.82 5.16
CA LYS A 189 34.04 12.19 5.38
C LYS A 189 33.92 12.99 4.08
N THR A 190 34.91 12.85 3.18
CA THR A 190 34.97 13.58 1.90
C THR A 190 33.96 13.10 0.86
N ASP A 191 33.26 11.99 1.11
CA ASP A 191 32.15 11.55 0.25
C ASP A 191 30.85 12.31 0.53
N LEU A 192 30.74 12.93 1.70
CA LEU A 192 29.52 13.59 2.14
C LEU A 192 29.44 15.02 1.60
N PRO A 193 28.24 15.62 1.53
CA PRO A 193 28.12 17.03 1.19
C PRO A 193 28.90 17.91 2.18
N ARG A 194 29.63 18.92 1.67
CA ARG A 194 30.52 19.79 2.47
C ARG A 194 29.91 20.33 3.77
N PRO A 195 28.63 20.76 3.83
CA PRO A 195 28.02 21.23 5.07
C PRO A 195 28.06 20.22 6.23
N PHE A 196 28.19 18.93 5.94
CA PHE A 196 28.29 17.90 6.97
C PHE A 196 29.71 17.75 7.53
N TRP A 197 30.75 18.24 6.87
CA TRP A 197 32.15 17.96 7.24
C TRP A 197 32.55 18.55 8.61
N GLY A 198 31.88 19.59 9.09
CA GLY A 198 32.21 20.24 10.36
C GLY A 198 31.50 19.68 11.60
N GLY A 199 30.73 18.60 11.49
CA GLY A 199 29.88 18.14 12.60
C GLY A 199 28.51 18.81 12.63
N ARG A 200 27.65 18.37 13.55
CA ARG A 200 26.25 18.83 13.66
C ARG A 200 26.14 20.35 13.83
N ASP A 201 27.07 20.95 14.58
CA ASP A 201 27.04 22.38 14.91
C ASP A 201 27.53 23.28 13.77
N ALA A 202 28.20 22.72 12.76
CA ALA A 202 28.63 23.44 11.56
C ALA A 202 27.59 23.40 10.43
N VAL A 203 26.53 22.61 10.58
CA VAL A 203 25.47 22.47 9.58
C VAL A 203 24.65 23.78 9.51
N PRO A 204 24.50 24.40 8.32
CA PRO A 204 23.69 25.60 8.15
C PRO A 204 22.27 25.41 8.68
N ARG A 205 21.71 26.48 9.29
CA ARG A 205 20.33 26.47 9.85
C ARG A 205 19.32 25.90 8.86
N VAL A 206 19.42 26.28 7.58
CA VAL A 206 18.56 25.79 6.49
C VAL A 206 18.50 24.27 6.44
N VAL A 207 19.64 23.59 6.47
CA VAL A 207 19.69 22.12 6.39
C VAL A 207 18.97 21.50 7.59
N SER A 208 19.15 22.07 8.79
CA SER A 208 18.41 21.64 9.99
C SER A 208 16.88 21.82 9.84
N GLU A 209 16.43 22.93 9.25
CA GLU A 209 15.00 23.17 8.99
C GLU A 209 14.42 22.25 7.92
N VAL A 210 15.17 21.96 6.85
CA VAL A 210 14.81 20.96 5.84
C VAL A 210 14.60 19.59 6.50
N GLU A 211 15.56 19.16 7.30
CA GLU A 211 15.51 17.84 7.95
C GLU A 211 14.36 17.72 8.96
N LYS A 212 14.07 18.77 9.74
CA LYS A 212 12.88 18.82 10.62
C LYS A 212 11.58 18.78 9.82
N ALA A 213 11.50 19.57 8.74
CA ALA A 213 10.33 19.63 7.89
C ALA A 213 10.03 18.27 7.24
N SER A 214 11.05 17.60 6.73
CA SER A 214 10.94 16.25 6.16
C SER A 214 10.46 15.23 7.18
N SER A 215 11.00 15.22 8.41
CA SER A 215 10.50 14.34 9.48
C SER A 215 9.07 14.64 9.92
N SER A 216 8.60 15.89 9.75
CA SER A 216 7.22 16.26 10.06
C SER A 216 6.22 15.99 8.93
N SER A 217 6.70 15.50 7.78
CA SER A 217 5.89 15.24 6.59
C SER A 217 5.21 13.88 6.65
N TRP A 218 4.11 13.74 5.91
CA TRP A 218 3.34 12.49 5.85
C TRP A 218 4.07 11.38 5.09
N GLY A 219 5.00 11.75 4.21
CA GLY A 219 6.00 10.84 3.67
C GLY A 219 6.95 11.49 2.67
N LEU A 220 7.96 10.73 2.27
CA LEU A 220 8.99 11.08 1.29
C LEU A 220 8.70 10.42 -0.05
N ILE A 221 9.00 11.16 -1.12
CA ILE A 221 8.96 10.70 -2.50
C ILE A 221 10.38 10.77 -3.04
N VAL A 222 10.87 9.65 -3.58
CA VAL A 222 12.19 9.53 -4.19
C VAL A 222 12.02 9.10 -5.63
N ASN A 223 12.67 9.82 -6.56
CA ASN A 223 12.66 9.48 -7.99
C ASN A 223 13.63 8.32 -8.26
N SER A 224 13.26 7.12 -7.83
CA SER A 224 13.93 5.85 -8.06
C SER A 224 12.89 4.73 -8.15
N PHE A 225 13.28 3.47 -8.32
CA PHE A 225 12.35 2.35 -8.45
C PHE A 225 12.75 1.15 -7.58
N GLU A 226 11.76 0.33 -7.22
CA GLU A 226 11.91 -0.78 -6.27
C GLU A 226 13.00 -1.76 -6.70
N GLU A 227 13.04 -2.14 -7.98
CA GLU A 227 14.02 -3.09 -8.50
C GLU A 227 15.46 -2.56 -8.40
N LEU A 228 15.67 -1.24 -8.29
CA LEU A 228 17.00 -0.64 -8.09
C LEU A 228 17.36 -0.43 -6.62
N GLU A 229 16.42 0.08 -5.80
CA GLU A 229 16.72 0.62 -4.47
C GLU A 229 15.76 0.18 -3.35
N ARG A 230 14.96 -0.88 -3.53
CA ARG A 230 13.98 -1.37 -2.53
C ARG A 230 14.55 -1.53 -1.12
N GLU A 231 15.78 -2.05 -1.01
CA GLU A 231 16.42 -2.32 0.29
C GLU A 231 16.60 -1.07 1.17
N TYR A 232 16.56 0.13 0.57
CA TYR A 232 16.76 1.40 1.27
C TYR A 232 15.45 2.07 1.70
N VAL A 233 14.28 1.59 1.25
CA VAL A 233 12.97 2.20 1.54
C VAL A 233 12.60 2.10 3.03
N THR A 234 12.74 0.91 3.61
CA THR A 234 12.44 0.67 5.03
C THR A 234 13.39 1.44 5.97
N PRO A 235 14.72 1.42 5.75
CA PRO A 235 15.66 2.28 6.47
C PRO A 235 15.29 3.77 6.37
N LEU A 236 14.96 4.25 5.17
CA LEU A 236 14.60 5.65 4.94
C LEU A 236 13.35 6.06 5.73
N GLY A 237 12.28 5.26 5.67
CA GLY A 237 11.06 5.50 6.44
C GLY A 237 11.30 5.50 7.95
N SER A 238 12.20 4.64 8.44
CA SER A 238 12.59 4.57 9.85
C SER A 238 13.38 5.82 10.29
N LEU A 239 14.37 6.25 9.51
CA LEU A 239 15.22 7.41 9.84
C LEU A 239 14.48 8.75 9.85
N TYR A 240 13.44 8.90 9.02
CA TYR A 240 12.59 10.08 9.02
C TYR A 240 11.33 9.93 9.89
N ASN A 241 11.08 8.74 10.44
CA ASN A 241 9.86 8.37 11.17
C ASN A 241 8.57 8.64 10.36
N THR A 242 8.62 8.36 9.07
CA THR A 242 7.49 8.57 8.15
C THR A 242 7.50 7.53 7.03
N ARG A 243 6.64 7.67 6.03
CA ARG A 243 6.57 6.75 4.90
C ARG A 243 7.55 7.17 3.81
N ALA A 244 8.06 6.24 3.03
CA ALA A 244 8.91 6.54 1.88
C ALA A 244 8.43 5.73 0.69
N TRP A 245 8.46 6.33 -0.50
CA TRP A 245 8.11 5.66 -1.76
C TRP A 245 9.10 5.97 -2.85
N LEU A 246 9.44 4.94 -3.60
CA LEU A 246 10.14 5.04 -4.88
C LEU A 246 9.07 5.18 -5.98
N VAL A 247 9.05 6.31 -6.68
CA VAL A 247 7.98 6.64 -7.67
C VAL A 247 8.49 6.76 -9.10
N GLY A 248 9.79 6.51 -9.29
CA GLY A 248 10.50 6.66 -10.54
C GLY A 248 10.66 5.36 -11.33
N PRO A 249 11.48 5.38 -12.39
CA PRO A 249 12.08 6.58 -12.97
C PRO A 249 11.00 7.40 -13.70
N LEU A 250 10.69 8.59 -13.18
CA LEU A 250 9.55 9.41 -13.61
C LEU A 250 9.62 9.81 -15.09
N LEU A 251 10.83 9.83 -15.64
CA LEU A 251 11.09 10.14 -17.04
C LEU A 251 10.39 9.16 -18.01
N LEU A 252 10.31 7.87 -17.64
CA LEU A 252 9.74 6.82 -18.48
C LEU A 252 8.21 6.69 -18.25
N VAL A 253 7.73 6.99 -17.03
CA VAL A 253 6.29 6.99 -16.69
C VAL A 253 5.48 7.86 -17.67
N ASN A 254 6.04 8.99 -18.08
CA ASN A 254 5.38 9.92 -18.99
C ASN A 254 5.52 9.53 -20.48
N GLN A 255 6.53 8.74 -20.84
CA GLN A 255 6.69 8.24 -22.21
C GLN A 255 5.68 7.14 -22.51
N ALA A 256 5.49 6.19 -21.59
CA ALA A 256 4.55 5.06 -21.75
C ALA A 256 3.09 5.48 -21.98
N HIS A 257 2.69 6.69 -21.53
CA HIS A 257 1.36 7.24 -21.76
C HIS A 257 1.23 8.04 -23.07
N ASN A 258 2.33 8.60 -23.59
CA ASN A 258 2.32 9.41 -24.81
C ASN A 258 2.47 8.57 -26.09
N ASP A 259 2.89 7.30 -25.96
CA ASP A 259 3.02 6.36 -27.09
C ASP A 259 1.67 6.00 -27.76
N GLU A 260 0.52 6.30 -27.13
CA GLU A 260 -0.81 6.13 -27.73
C GLU A 260 -1.29 7.35 -28.54
N GLU A 261 -0.71 8.55 -28.38
CA GLU A 261 -1.24 9.78 -29.01
C GLU A 261 -0.23 10.64 -29.79
N GLN A 262 1.09 10.47 -29.65
CA GLN A 262 2.05 11.27 -30.43
C GLN A 262 3.24 10.47 -30.94
N GLN A 263 3.04 9.86 -32.11
CA GLN A 263 4.10 9.53 -33.07
C GLN A 263 4.64 10.80 -33.76
N ALA A 264 4.72 11.92 -33.03
CA ALA A 264 5.33 13.16 -33.48
C ALA A 264 6.70 13.25 -32.80
N LYS A 265 7.75 12.90 -33.54
CA LYS A 265 9.14 13.23 -33.19
C LYS A 265 9.19 14.72 -32.87
N SER A 266 9.23 15.10 -31.58
CA SER A 266 9.82 16.39 -31.24
C SER A 266 11.26 16.31 -31.76
N PRO A 267 11.67 17.15 -32.71
CA PRO A 267 13.00 17.03 -33.28
C PRO A 267 14.00 17.30 -32.15
N CYS A 268 14.80 16.30 -31.82
CA CYS A 268 16.01 16.52 -31.03
C CYS A 268 16.90 17.34 -31.96
N GLU A 269 16.98 18.65 -31.78
CA GLU A 269 17.84 19.49 -32.63
C GLU A 269 19.12 19.86 -31.88
N PRO A 270 20.16 19.00 -31.88
CA PRO A 270 21.52 19.43 -31.66
C PRO A 270 22.13 20.07 -32.94
N GLU A 271 21.26 20.53 -33.87
CA GLU A 271 21.48 21.18 -35.17
C GLU A 271 21.92 20.27 -36.34
N GLU A 272 20.95 19.83 -37.16
CA GLU A 272 21.15 19.15 -38.47
C GLU A 272 21.57 17.66 -38.46
N GLY A 273 21.06 16.86 -37.52
CA GLY A 273 21.17 15.39 -37.62
C GLY A 273 22.60 14.87 -37.47
N TRP A 274 23.48 15.62 -36.80
CA TRP A 274 24.86 15.18 -36.51
C TRP A 274 24.89 13.83 -35.77
N LEU A 275 23.95 13.60 -34.85
CA LEU A 275 23.76 12.30 -34.20
C LEU A 275 23.20 11.26 -35.18
N ASP A 276 22.25 11.64 -36.04
CA ASP A 276 21.64 10.74 -37.04
C ASP A 276 22.68 10.20 -38.05
N GLN A 277 23.66 11.03 -38.42
CA GLN A 277 24.80 10.63 -39.28
C GLN A 277 25.68 9.53 -38.67
N ARG A 278 25.50 9.21 -37.38
CA ARG A 278 26.28 8.20 -36.63
C ARG A 278 25.44 7.02 -36.16
N VAL A 279 24.20 6.89 -36.63
CA VAL A 279 23.33 5.75 -36.27
C VAL A 279 23.90 4.41 -36.73
N GLU A 280 24.67 4.40 -37.84
CA GLU A 280 25.35 3.20 -38.34
C GLU A 280 26.50 2.73 -37.43
N GLU A 281 26.96 3.59 -36.51
CA GLU A 281 27.97 3.28 -35.49
C GLU A 281 27.36 3.45 -34.08
N PRO A 282 26.46 2.55 -33.66
CA PRO A 282 25.77 2.68 -32.39
C PRO A 282 26.74 2.64 -31.21
N GLY A 283 26.49 3.48 -30.22
CA GLY A 283 27.34 3.60 -29.04
C GLY A 283 28.73 4.20 -29.30
N SER A 284 28.92 4.92 -30.41
CA SER A 284 30.21 5.55 -30.76
C SER A 284 30.44 6.93 -30.14
N VAL A 285 29.38 7.61 -29.68
CA VAL A 285 29.43 9.02 -29.24
C VAL A 285 29.44 9.15 -27.72
N THR A 286 30.36 9.93 -27.18
CA THR A 286 30.32 10.36 -25.77
C THR A 286 29.47 11.62 -25.62
N TYR A 287 28.44 11.56 -24.78
CA TYR A 287 27.70 12.74 -24.34
C TYR A 287 28.37 13.36 -23.10
N VAL A 288 28.61 14.67 -23.12
CA VAL A 288 29.24 15.40 -22.01
C VAL A 288 28.29 16.51 -21.56
N SER A 289 27.85 16.45 -20.30
CA SER A 289 26.98 17.48 -19.70
C SER A 289 27.11 17.47 -18.18
N PHE A 290 27.34 18.65 -17.60
CA PHE A 290 27.47 18.82 -16.15
C PHE A 290 26.23 19.48 -15.51
N GLY A 291 25.08 19.39 -16.19
CA GLY A 291 23.81 19.88 -15.68
C GLY A 291 23.71 21.41 -15.67
N SER A 292 22.63 21.92 -15.07
CA SER A 292 22.31 23.36 -15.12
C SER A 292 22.95 24.18 -14.02
N GLN A 293 23.61 23.58 -13.02
CA GLN A 293 24.14 24.29 -11.84
C GLN A 293 25.67 24.22 -11.68
N ALA A 294 26.36 23.30 -12.35
CA ALA A 294 27.81 23.21 -12.23
C ALA A 294 28.52 24.40 -12.90
N TYR A 295 29.43 25.04 -12.16
CA TYR A 295 30.32 26.08 -12.67
C TYR A 295 31.71 25.51 -12.92
N LEU A 296 32.14 25.51 -14.19
CA LEU A 296 33.50 25.10 -14.58
C LEU A 296 34.38 26.33 -14.81
N SER A 297 35.60 26.31 -14.26
CA SER A 297 36.61 27.33 -14.58
C SER A 297 37.03 27.24 -16.05
N GLU A 298 37.56 28.34 -16.60
CA GLU A 298 38.10 28.33 -17.96
C GLU A 298 39.23 27.29 -18.12
N GLU A 299 40.13 27.20 -17.13
CA GLU A 299 41.19 26.18 -17.09
C GLU A 299 40.59 24.77 -17.17
N GLN A 300 39.54 24.49 -16.40
CA GLN A 300 38.92 23.17 -16.42
C GLN A 300 38.23 22.87 -17.75
N MET A 301 37.59 23.86 -18.38
CA MET A 301 37.00 23.70 -19.72
C MET A 301 38.07 23.47 -20.79
N GLU A 302 39.24 24.10 -20.68
CA GLU A 302 40.37 23.81 -21.57
C GLU A 302 40.87 22.36 -21.41
N GLU A 303 41.04 21.87 -20.19
CA GLU A 303 41.47 20.48 -19.94
C GLU A 303 40.44 19.47 -20.47
N ILE A 304 39.13 19.75 -20.36
CA ILE A 304 38.07 18.93 -20.98
C ILE A 304 38.19 18.94 -22.50
N ALA A 305 38.33 20.13 -23.10
CA ALA A 305 38.46 20.28 -24.55
C ALA A 305 39.65 19.46 -25.09
N PHE A 306 40.83 19.59 -24.47
CA PHE A 306 42.00 18.81 -24.87
C PHE A 306 41.88 17.32 -24.54
N GLY A 307 41.23 16.95 -23.45
CA GLY A 307 40.98 15.55 -23.09
C GLY A 307 40.10 14.85 -24.13
N LEU A 308 39.00 15.48 -24.53
CA LEU A 308 38.12 15.01 -25.61
C LEU A 308 38.85 15.00 -26.97
N GLU A 309 39.70 15.99 -27.23
CA GLU A 309 40.55 16.01 -28.42
C GLU A 309 41.46 14.78 -28.46
N MET A 310 42.20 14.51 -27.38
CA MET A 310 43.16 13.40 -27.23
C MET A 310 42.51 12.02 -27.19
N ALA A 311 41.27 11.93 -26.72
CA ALA A 311 40.51 10.68 -26.73
C ALA A 311 40.31 10.16 -28.16
N GLY A 312 40.19 11.06 -29.14
CA GLY A 312 40.04 10.71 -30.56
C GLY A 312 38.66 10.13 -30.92
N LEU A 313 37.70 10.14 -29.98
CA LEU A 313 36.36 9.59 -30.17
C LEU A 313 35.34 10.70 -30.50
N PRO A 314 34.20 10.34 -31.13
CA PRO A 314 33.10 11.27 -31.33
C PRO A 314 32.49 11.74 -29.99
N PHE A 315 32.18 13.02 -29.88
CA PHE A 315 31.53 13.58 -28.69
C PHE A 315 30.54 14.70 -29.01
N ILE A 316 29.54 14.82 -28.16
CA ILE A 316 28.66 15.99 -28.07
C ILE A 316 28.79 16.58 -26.67
N TRP A 317 29.18 17.85 -26.60
CA TRP A 317 29.42 18.56 -25.34
C TRP A 317 28.47 19.75 -25.21
N VAL A 318 27.61 19.70 -24.20
CA VAL A 318 26.72 20.81 -23.86
C VAL A 318 27.43 21.70 -22.85
N ILE A 319 27.64 22.96 -23.21
CA ILE A 319 28.33 23.94 -22.37
C ILE A 319 27.40 25.08 -21.95
N ARG A 320 27.55 25.52 -20.70
CA ARG A 320 26.76 26.63 -20.13
C ARG A 320 27.41 28.01 -20.30
N SER A 321 28.48 28.11 -21.09
CA SER A 321 29.21 29.35 -21.30
C SER A 321 28.97 29.90 -22.71
N LYS A 322 28.38 31.10 -22.76
CA LYS A 322 28.24 31.87 -24.01
C LYS A 322 29.53 32.61 -24.39
N THR A 323 30.43 32.81 -23.42
CA THR A 323 31.64 33.61 -23.57
C THR A 323 32.91 32.78 -23.70
N TRP A 324 32.87 31.50 -23.32
CA TRP A 324 34.04 30.64 -23.43
C TRP A 324 34.42 30.43 -24.89
N VAL A 325 35.70 30.70 -25.16
CA VAL A 325 36.32 30.51 -26.47
C VAL A 325 37.17 29.23 -26.38
N PRO A 326 36.96 28.25 -27.26
CA PRO A 326 37.79 27.06 -27.28
C PRO A 326 39.26 27.40 -27.60
N PRO A 327 40.22 26.54 -27.19
CA PRO A 327 41.63 26.77 -27.49
C PRO A 327 41.88 26.99 -28.99
N VAL A 328 42.87 27.81 -29.34
CA VAL A 328 43.14 28.18 -30.74
C VAL A 328 43.32 26.94 -31.63
N GLY A 329 42.56 26.90 -32.73
CA GLY A 329 42.55 25.81 -33.71
C GLY A 329 41.91 24.50 -33.22
N TRP A 330 41.33 24.46 -32.02
CA TRP A 330 40.70 23.25 -31.47
C TRP A 330 39.51 22.78 -32.29
N GLU A 331 38.64 23.71 -32.70
CA GLU A 331 37.45 23.39 -33.51
C GLU A 331 37.83 22.68 -34.82
N ASP A 332 38.91 23.10 -35.48
CA ASP A 332 39.42 22.43 -36.68
C ASP A 332 39.95 21.02 -36.38
N ARG A 333 40.60 20.81 -35.23
CA ARG A 333 41.15 19.50 -34.82
C ARG A 333 40.08 18.49 -34.38
N VAL A 334 38.91 18.96 -33.98
CA VAL A 334 37.74 18.12 -33.64
C VAL A 334 36.66 18.14 -34.72
N LYS A 335 36.89 18.84 -35.83
CA LYS A 335 35.91 18.95 -36.92
C LYS A 335 35.47 17.58 -37.41
N GLY A 336 34.15 17.38 -37.49
CA GLY A 336 33.56 16.11 -37.90
C GLY A 336 33.56 15.00 -36.84
N ARG A 337 34.06 15.24 -35.62
CA ARG A 337 33.94 14.30 -34.48
C ARG A 337 33.46 14.95 -33.19
N GLY A 338 33.63 16.26 -33.02
CA GLY A 338 33.11 17.01 -31.88
C GLY A 338 31.95 17.92 -32.30
N LEU A 339 30.94 18.00 -31.43
CA LEU A 339 29.86 18.97 -31.51
C LEU A 339 29.73 19.69 -30.16
N VAL A 340 29.80 21.02 -30.16
CA VAL A 340 29.61 21.84 -28.95
C VAL A 340 28.26 22.54 -29.05
N VAL A 341 27.39 22.27 -28.09
CA VAL A 341 26.06 22.90 -28.01
C VAL A 341 26.06 23.91 -26.88
N ARG A 342 25.72 25.16 -27.18
CA ARG A 342 25.74 26.28 -26.21
C ARG A 342 24.38 26.62 -25.63
N ASP A 343 23.32 26.15 -26.28
CA ASP A 343 21.95 26.34 -25.83
C ASP A 343 21.44 25.11 -25.07
N TRP A 344 20.29 25.27 -24.41
CA TRP A 344 19.67 24.19 -23.66
C TRP A 344 19.22 23.08 -24.61
N VAL A 345 19.47 21.83 -24.24
CA VAL A 345 19.03 20.64 -24.97
C VAL A 345 18.17 19.75 -24.08
N GLU A 346 17.26 19.01 -24.71
CA GLU A 346 16.52 17.95 -24.02
C GLU A 346 17.41 16.71 -23.85
N GLN A 347 18.13 16.66 -22.73
CA GLN A 347 19.10 15.61 -22.38
C GLN A 347 18.57 14.18 -22.63
N ARG A 348 17.28 13.94 -22.33
CA ARG A 348 16.62 12.65 -22.55
C ARG A 348 16.62 12.21 -24.00
N CYS A 349 16.43 13.14 -24.94
CA CYS A 349 16.45 12.85 -26.36
C CYS A 349 17.86 12.47 -26.84
N ILE A 350 18.90 13.12 -26.31
CA ILE A 350 20.29 12.76 -26.61
C ILE A 350 20.58 11.36 -26.06
N LEU A 351 20.30 11.12 -24.78
CA LEU A 351 20.57 9.82 -24.12
C LEU A 351 19.80 8.65 -24.75
N ALA A 352 18.60 8.89 -25.29
CA ALA A 352 17.83 7.88 -26.00
C ALA A 352 18.34 7.58 -27.42
N HIS A 353 19.25 8.40 -27.95
CA HIS A 353 19.73 8.25 -29.32
C HIS A 353 20.71 7.06 -29.46
N PRO A 354 20.55 6.15 -30.43
CA PRO A 354 21.38 4.93 -30.57
C PRO A 354 22.89 5.17 -30.70
N ALA A 355 23.30 6.32 -31.24
CA ALA A 355 24.71 6.69 -31.36
C ALA A 355 25.40 6.96 -30.00
N ILE A 356 24.65 7.28 -28.94
CA ILE A 356 25.25 7.57 -27.63
C ILE A 356 25.76 6.29 -26.98
N GLY A 357 27.06 6.29 -26.69
CA GLY A 357 27.78 5.19 -26.07
C GLY A 357 28.18 5.42 -24.62
N GLY A 358 28.24 6.65 -24.16
CA GLY A 358 28.66 6.94 -22.79
C GLY A 358 28.25 8.33 -22.38
N PHE A 359 28.03 8.54 -21.09
CA PHE A 359 27.60 9.82 -20.55
C PHE A 359 28.57 10.30 -19.47
N MET A 360 29.38 11.31 -19.81
CA MET A 360 30.19 12.04 -18.85
C MET A 360 29.35 13.08 -18.12
N THR A 361 29.22 12.90 -16.82
CA THR A 361 28.25 13.64 -15.99
C THR A 361 28.80 13.95 -14.62
N HIS A 362 28.28 15.02 -14.00
CA HIS A 362 28.53 15.36 -12.61
C HIS A 362 27.89 14.38 -11.61
N CYS A 363 27.16 13.38 -12.09
CA CYS A 363 26.52 12.35 -11.27
C CYS A 363 25.44 12.89 -10.29
N GLY A 364 24.76 13.99 -10.65
CA GLY A 364 23.49 14.33 -9.99
C GLY A 364 22.44 13.25 -10.25
N TRP A 365 21.59 12.94 -9.26
CA TRP A 365 20.73 11.76 -9.32
C TRP A 365 19.82 11.69 -10.56
N ASN A 366 19.28 12.82 -11.01
CA ASN A 366 18.47 12.84 -12.24
C ASN A 366 19.29 12.44 -13.48
N SER A 367 20.55 12.86 -13.58
CA SER A 367 21.44 12.43 -14.67
C SER A 367 21.76 10.95 -14.59
N VAL A 368 21.96 10.42 -13.37
CA VAL A 368 22.15 8.98 -13.14
C VAL A 368 20.92 8.21 -13.59
N ALA A 369 19.73 8.60 -13.11
CA ALA A 369 18.46 7.98 -13.45
C ALA A 369 18.19 8.04 -14.96
N GLU A 370 18.41 9.18 -15.63
CA GLU A 370 18.23 9.32 -17.07
C GLU A 370 19.20 8.46 -17.89
N GLY A 371 20.50 8.50 -17.57
CA GLY A 371 21.50 7.72 -18.30
C GLY A 371 21.29 6.22 -18.16
N LEU A 372 21.13 5.73 -16.92
CA LEU A 372 20.96 4.31 -16.66
C LEU A 372 19.61 3.78 -17.17
N SER A 373 18.52 4.56 -17.10
CA SER A 373 17.22 4.16 -17.67
C SER A 373 17.28 3.99 -19.19
N MET A 374 18.16 4.73 -19.87
CA MET A 374 18.42 4.60 -21.31
C MET A 374 19.47 3.54 -21.65
N GLY A 375 20.08 2.90 -20.65
CA GLY A 375 21.11 1.88 -20.85
C GLY A 375 22.48 2.44 -21.22
N VAL A 376 22.73 3.72 -20.92
CA VAL A 376 24.00 4.41 -21.21
C VAL A 376 24.89 4.37 -19.97
N PRO A 377 26.12 3.83 -20.05
CA PRO A 377 27.04 3.80 -18.92
C PRO A 377 27.61 5.20 -18.64
N LEU A 378 27.97 5.44 -17.37
CA LEU A 378 28.35 6.77 -16.90
C LEU A 378 29.87 6.91 -16.72
N LEU A 379 30.44 8.04 -17.15
CA LEU A 379 31.74 8.51 -16.69
C LEU A 379 31.45 9.56 -15.62
N ALA A 380 31.50 9.13 -14.36
CA ALA A 380 31.05 9.91 -13.22
C ALA A 380 32.15 10.85 -12.74
N TRP A 381 31.85 12.15 -12.73
CA TRP A 381 32.75 13.19 -12.24
C TRP A 381 32.02 14.06 -11.21
N PRO A 382 31.87 13.60 -9.95
CA PRO A 382 31.19 14.36 -8.92
C PRO A 382 31.89 15.70 -8.66
N MET A 383 31.12 16.75 -8.45
CA MET A 383 31.60 18.12 -8.22
C MET A 383 31.15 18.66 -6.85
N GLU A 384 29.89 18.44 -6.48
CA GLU A 384 29.25 19.05 -5.31
C GLU A 384 28.17 18.14 -4.68
N ALA A 385 27.59 18.60 -3.57
CA ALA A 385 26.44 17.98 -2.89
C ALA A 385 26.67 16.48 -2.57
N GLU A 386 25.72 15.61 -2.90
CA GLU A 386 25.78 14.16 -2.70
C GLU A 386 26.40 13.39 -3.88
N GLN A 387 26.89 14.09 -4.90
CA GLN A 387 27.29 13.48 -6.17
C GLN A 387 28.40 12.43 -6.00
N THR A 388 29.29 12.61 -5.02
CA THR A 388 30.35 11.63 -4.72
C THR A 388 29.77 10.29 -4.26
N LEU A 389 28.70 10.30 -3.47
CA LEU A 389 27.96 9.09 -3.09
C LEU A 389 27.28 8.46 -4.30
N ASN A 390 26.68 9.27 -5.18
CA ASN A 390 26.10 8.78 -6.43
C ASN A 390 27.17 8.12 -7.33
N ALA A 391 28.34 8.74 -7.48
CA ALA A 391 29.44 8.23 -8.29
C ALA A 391 29.97 6.90 -7.75
N LYS A 392 30.20 6.80 -6.44
CA LYS A 392 30.56 5.52 -5.78
C LYS A 392 29.49 4.47 -5.95
N TYR A 393 28.21 4.84 -5.86
CA TYR A 393 27.13 3.89 -6.07
C TYR A 393 27.08 3.40 -7.52
N VAL A 394 27.24 4.28 -8.50
CA VAL A 394 27.29 3.92 -9.93
C VAL A 394 28.47 2.99 -10.24
N GLU A 395 29.66 3.28 -9.72
CA GLU A 395 30.88 2.50 -10.00
C GLU A 395 30.95 1.20 -9.18
N MET A 396 30.78 1.28 -7.87
CA MET A 396 31.03 0.17 -6.95
C MET A 396 29.78 -0.67 -6.69
N GLY A 397 28.61 -0.01 -6.54
CA GLY A 397 27.34 -0.68 -6.26
C GLY A 397 26.69 -1.27 -7.52
N LEU A 398 26.37 -0.40 -8.48
CA LEU A 398 25.68 -0.74 -9.72
C LEU A 398 26.61 -1.31 -10.79
N LYS A 399 27.91 -0.96 -10.72
CA LYS A 399 28.93 -1.32 -11.72
C LYS A 399 28.53 -0.87 -13.13
N ALA A 400 27.84 0.25 -13.23
CA ALA A 400 27.26 0.79 -14.47
C ALA A 400 27.97 2.07 -14.95
N GLY A 401 29.12 2.38 -14.36
CA GLY A 401 29.94 3.51 -14.75
C GLY A 401 31.32 3.45 -14.12
N ILE A 402 32.13 4.46 -14.42
CA ILE A 402 33.52 4.61 -13.98
C ILE A 402 33.65 5.99 -13.37
N MET A 403 34.27 6.10 -12.20
CA MET A 403 34.51 7.36 -11.53
C MET A 403 35.83 7.98 -12.01
N ILE A 404 35.80 9.26 -12.39
CA ILE A 404 37.01 10.01 -12.68
C ILE A 404 37.78 10.21 -11.36
N PRO A 405 39.07 9.81 -11.30
CA PRO A 405 39.92 10.07 -10.14
C PRO A 405 40.05 11.57 -9.88
N GLN A 406 39.91 11.96 -8.61
CA GLN A 406 39.98 13.36 -8.19
C GLN A 406 40.90 13.52 -6.99
N GLU A 407 41.60 14.65 -6.95
CA GLU A 407 42.36 15.09 -5.80
C GLU A 407 41.71 16.34 -5.21
N LEU A 408 41.62 16.39 -3.88
CA LEU A 408 41.26 17.60 -3.17
C LEU A 408 42.53 18.41 -2.89
N ASP A 409 42.44 19.72 -3.04
CA ASP A 409 43.43 20.62 -2.49
C ASP A 409 43.39 20.56 -0.96
N GLU A 410 44.56 20.38 -0.32
CA GLU A 410 44.61 20.11 1.13
C GLU A 410 44.10 21.29 1.98
N GLU A 411 44.31 22.52 1.50
CA GLU A 411 44.03 23.76 2.23
C GLU A 411 42.61 24.28 1.94
N SER A 412 42.25 24.40 0.66
CA SER A 412 40.92 24.89 0.25
C SER A 412 39.84 23.82 0.27
N LYS A 413 40.22 22.53 0.27
CA LYS A 413 39.30 21.38 0.15
C LYS A 413 38.41 21.44 -1.10
N ILE A 414 38.89 22.13 -2.14
CA ILE A 414 38.28 22.19 -3.47
C ILE A 414 38.90 21.12 -4.36
N ILE A 415 38.12 20.55 -5.28
CA ILE A 415 38.62 19.58 -6.27
C ILE A 415 39.66 20.29 -7.15
N LYS A 416 40.87 19.74 -7.24
CA LYS A 416 41.91 20.23 -8.14
C LYS A 416 41.49 20.04 -9.60
N THR A 417 42.02 20.89 -10.47
CA THR A 417 41.82 20.78 -11.92
C THR A 417 42.16 19.36 -12.41
N VAL A 418 41.16 18.67 -12.96
CA VAL A 418 41.33 17.35 -13.57
C VAL A 418 42.04 17.53 -14.90
N ARG A 419 43.21 16.90 -15.04
CA ARG A 419 44.06 17.02 -16.24
C ARG A 419 43.47 16.25 -17.42
N ARG A 420 43.69 16.78 -18.63
CA ARG A 420 43.28 16.22 -19.94
C ARG A 420 43.63 14.75 -20.14
N GLY A 421 44.75 14.30 -19.57
CA GLY A 421 45.16 12.88 -19.60
C GLY A 421 44.14 11.98 -18.90
N VAL A 422 43.70 12.38 -17.70
CA VAL A 422 42.69 11.65 -16.93
C VAL A 422 41.34 11.65 -17.65
N ILE A 423 40.95 12.78 -18.27
CA ILE A 423 39.73 12.87 -19.08
C ILE A 423 39.81 11.96 -20.31
N CYS A 424 40.92 12.00 -21.05
CA CYS A 424 41.17 11.15 -22.21
C CYS A 424 41.10 9.67 -21.83
N ASP A 425 41.77 9.27 -20.75
CA ASP A 425 41.80 7.89 -20.28
C ASP A 425 40.40 7.46 -19.83
N GLY A 426 39.69 8.25 -19.03
CA GLY A 426 38.32 7.96 -18.60
C GLY A 426 37.37 7.76 -19.77
N VAL A 427 37.42 8.63 -20.79
CA VAL A 427 36.62 8.50 -22.01
C VAL A 427 36.99 7.21 -22.77
N LYS A 428 38.28 6.90 -22.94
CA LYS A 428 38.73 5.68 -23.62
C LYS A 428 38.34 4.42 -22.86
N VAL A 429 38.51 4.39 -21.54
CA VAL A 429 38.15 3.22 -20.72
C VAL A 429 36.65 2.98 -20.76
N LEU A 430 35.81 4.02 -20.64
CA LEU A 430 34.35 3.87 -20.72
C LEU A 430 33.89 3.40 -22.11
N MET A 431 34.45 4.00 -23.17
CA MET A 431 33.94 3.77 -24.53
C MET A 431 34.51 2.51 -25.18
N THR A 432 35.78 2.19 -24.93
CA THR A 432 36.53 1.14 -25.65
C THR A 432 37.20 0.11 -24.74
N GLY A 433 37.28 0.38 -23.43
CA GLY A 433 37.90 -0.53 -22.46
C GLY A 433 36.97 -1.67 -22.03
N GLU A 434 37.57 -2.73 -21.47
CA GLU A 434 36.80 -3.89 -20.95
C GLU A 434 35.91 -3.49 -19.76
N GLU A 435 36.39 -2.58 -18.91
CA GLU A 435 35.60 -2.02 -17.81
C GLU A 435 34.38 -1.26 -18.34
N GLY A 436 34.55 -0.43 -19.37
CA GLY A 436 33.46 0.28 -20.03
C GLY A 436 32.44 -0.66 -20.70
N LYS A 437 32.89 -1.77 -21.27
CA LYS A 437 32.02 -2.82 -21.81
C LYS A 437 31.17 -3.49 -20.72
N ASN A 438 31.78 -3.79 -19.57
CA ASN A 438 31.06 -4.33 -18.42
C ASN A 438 30.05 -3.31 -17.87
N ALA A 439 30.47 -2.05 -17.73
CA ALA A 439 29.61 -0.94 -17.31
C ALA A 439 28.41 -0.76 -18.25
N ARG A 440 28.62 -0.86 -19.56
CA ARG A 440 27.55 -0.81 -20.58
C ARG A 440 26.56 -1.95 -20.41
N ALA A 441 27.03 -3.18 -20.23
CA ALA A 441 26.15 -4.33 -20.02
C ALA A 441 25.27 -4.14 -18.76
N LYS A 442 25.86 -3.62 -17.67
CA LYS A 442 25.12 -3.28 -16.45
C LYS A 442 24.15 -2.13 -16.64
N ALA A 443 24.53 -1.05 -17.31
CA ALA A 443 23.62 0.03 -17.63
C ALA A 443 22.43 -0.47 -18.46
N GLN A 444 22.65 -1.32 -19.48
CA GLN A 444 21.59 -1.92 -20.30
C GLN A 444 20.66 -2.83 -19.49
N GLU A 445 21.19 -3.62 -18.55
CA GLU A 445 20.42 -4.43 -17.60
C GLU A 445 19.51 -3.54 -16.74
N ILE A 446 20.06 -2.47 -16.16
CA ILE A 446 19.31 -1.50 -15.35
C ILE A 446 18.26 -0.77 -16.20
N GLY A 447 18.59 -0.39 -17.43
CA GLY A 447 17.64 0.25 -18.34
C GLY A 447 16.49 -0.69 -18.72
N LYS A 448 16.76 -1.98 -18.90
CA LYS A 448 15.71 -2.99 -19.10
C LYS A 448 14.84 -3.12 -17.85
N MET A 449 15.46 -3.24 -16.68
CA MET A 449 14.79 -3.31 -15.38
C MET A 449 13.87 -2.10 -15.15
N ALA A 450 14.34 -0.88 -15.44
CA ALA A 450 13.56 0.35 -15.36
C ALA A 450 12.31 0.34 -16.26
N ARG A 451 12.42 -0.17 -17.50
CA ARG A 451 11.29 -0.30 -18.42
C ARG A 451 10.31 -1.40 -17.97
N GLU A 452 10.84 -2.50 -17.46
CA GLU A 452 10.02 -3.61 -16.92
C GLU A 452 9.29 -3.20 -15.65
N ALA A 453 9.89 -2.39 -14.77
CA ALA A 453 9.24 -1.84 -13.58
C ALA A 453 7.96 -1.04 -13.91
N LEU A 454 7.94 -0.40 -15.08
CA LEU A 454 6.80 0.42 -15.54
C LEU A 454 5.73 -0.38 -16.28
N LEU A 455 6.15 -1.45 -16.96
CA LEU A 455 5.27 -2.36 -17.68
C LEU A 455 4.76 -3.49 -16.78
N SER A 456 5.37 -3.66 -15.60
CA SER A 456 5.00 -4.69 -14.64
C SER A 456 3.63 -4.36 -14.06
N PRO A 457 2.62 -5.18 -14.39
CA PRO A 457 1.30 -4.99 -13.87
C PRO A 457 1.32 -5.22 -12.36
N PRO A 458 0.46 -4.53 -11.60
CA PRO A 458 0.34 -4.75 -10.17
C PRO A 458 0.18 -6.24 -9.87
N PRO A 459 0.86 -6.77 -8.82
CA PRO A 459 0.71 -8.17 -8.42
C PRO A 459 -0.77 -8.52 -8.26
N HIS A 460 -1.16 -9.68 -8.77
CA HIS A 460 -2.55 -10.03 -8.95
C HIS A 460 -2.97 -11.12 -7.96
N VAL A 461 -4.04 -10.90 -7.20
CA VAL A 461 -4.65 -11.90 -6.31
C VAL A 461 -6.04 -12.26 -6.82
N VAL A 462 -6.33 -13.56 -6.86
CA VAL A 462 -7.68 -14.06 -7.14
C VAL A 462 -8.35 -14.45 -5.84
N ILE A 463 -9.61 -14.04 -5.64
CA ILE A 463 -10.38 -14.35 -4.43
C ILE A 463 -11.68 -15.05 -4.84
N PHE A 464 -11.95 -16.21 -4.26
CA PHE A 464 -13.17 -16.97 -4.54
C PHE A 464 -13.92 -17.25 -3.23
N PRO A 465 -14.90 -16.40 -2.86
CA PRO A 465 -15.77 -16.64 -1.72
C PRO A 465 -16.80 -17.73 -2.01
N PHE A 466 -17.17 -18.48 -0.97
CA PHE A 466 -18.35 -19.33 -1.03
C PHE A 466 -19.63 -18.47 -1.06
N MET A 467 -20.67 -18.97 -1.71
CA MET A 467 -21.91 -18.25 -2.02
C MET A 467 -22.83 -18.13 -0.79
N ALA A 468 -22.30 -17.45 0.22
CA ALA A 468 -22.85 -17.22 1.54
C ALA A 468 -22.34 -15.87 2.05
N GLN A 469 -23.21 -14.97 2.51
CA GLN A 469 -22.78 -13.63 2.95
C GLN A 469 -21.76 -13.69 4.09
N GLY A 470 -21.88 -14.66 5.00
CA GLY A 470 -20.91 -14.89 6.08
C GLY A 470 -19.49 -15.22 5.59
N HIS A 471 -19.36 -15.79 4.39
CA HIS A 471 -18.06 -16.10 3.78
C HIS A 471 -17.62 -14.99 2.82
N THR A 472 -18.58 -14.40 2.10
CA THR A 472 -18.33 -13.36 1.11
C THR A 472 -17.82 -12.07 1.76
N ILE A 473 -18.49 -11.54 2.80
CA ILE A 473 -18.18 -10.22 3.37
C ILE A 473 -16.72 -10.11 3.84
N PRO A 474 -16.17 -11.03 4.66
CA PRO A 474 -14.77 -10.96 5.08
C PRO A 474 -13.80 -10.99 3.88
N LEU A 475 -14.12 -11.78 2.85
CA LEU A 475 -13.30 -11.86 1.65
C LEU A 475 -13.40 -10.60 0.77
N LEU A 476 -14.52 -9.87 0.83
CA LEU A 476 -14.59 -8.52 0.25
C LEU A 476 -13.72 -7.54 1.04
N ASP A 477 -13.70 -7.63 2.37
CA ASP A 477 -12.91 -6.71 3.19
C ASP A 477 -11.39 -6.93 3.00
N ILE A 478 -10.92 -8.18 2.92
CA ILE A 478 -9.52 -8.43 2.56
C ILE A 478 -9.20 -8.02 1.11
N SER A 479 -10.16 -8.16 0.17
CA SER A 479 -10.00 -7.65 -1.21
C SER A 479 -9.69 -6.15 -1.20
N LYS A 480 -10.43 -5.37 -0.41
CA LYS A 480 -10.20 -3.92 -0.24
C LYS A 480 -8.86 -3.64 0.42
N ALA A 481 -8.47 -4.43 1.44
CA ALA A 481 -7.19 -4.29 2.14
C ALA A 481 -5.98 -4.57 1.24
N LEU A 482 -6.08 -5.56 0.35
CA LEU A 482 -5.06 -5.89 -0.66
C LEU A 482 -5.00 -4.82 -1.76
N ALA A 483 -6.17 -4.40 -2.26
CA ALA A 483 -6.26 -3.34 -3.27
C ALA A 483 -5.65 -2.02 -2.79
N SER A 484 -5.85 -1.67 -1.51
CA SER A 484 -5.27 -0.47 -0.90
C SER A 484 -3.74 -0.51 -0.78
N ARG A 485 -3.13 -1.69 -0.99
CA ARG A 485 -1.67 -1.91 -1.03
C ARG A 485 -1.12 -1.99 -2.46
N GLY A 486 -1.93 -1.63 -3.45
CA GLY A 486 -1.52 -1.60 -4.85
C GLY A 486 -1.61 -2.93 -5.58
N LEU A 487 -2.21 -3.98 -4.97
CA LEU A 487 -2.45 -5.24 -5.67
C LEU A 487 -3.71 -5.14 -6.54
N LYS A 488 -3.68 -5.80 -7.71
CA LYS A 488 -4.88 -6.08 -8.49
C LYS A 488 -5.62 -7.23 -7.81
N VAL A 489 -6.94 -7.14 -7.72
CA VAL A 489 -7.76 -8.22 -7.17
C VAL A 489 -8.84 -8.63 -8.17
N THR A 490 -9.01 -9.91 -8.40
CA THR A 490 -10.17 -10.45 -9.13
C THR A 490 -11.00 -11.34 -8.21
N ILE A 491 -12.24 -10.96 -7.98
CA ILE A 491 -13.19 -11.75 -7.22
C ILE A 491 -13.97 -12.65 -8.19
N ILE A 492 -14.03 -13.95 -7.90
CA ILE A 492 -14.84 -14.90 -8.66
C ILE A 492 -16.18 -15.08 -7.96
N THR A 493 -17.27 -15.04 -8.72
CA THR A 493 -18.62 -15.21 -8.17
C THR A 493 -19.59 -15.79 -9.18
N THR A 494 -20.87 -15.83 -8.86
CA THR A 494 -21.96 -16.30 -9.73
C THR A 494 -22.96 -15.17 -10.02
N PRO A 495 -23.79 -15.29 -11.07
CA PRO A 495 -24.73 -14.24 -11.48
C PRO A 495 -25.61 -13.69 -10.35
N SER A 496 -26.15 -14.55 -9.48
CA SER A 496 -27.07 -14.13 -8.41
C SER A 496 -26.35 -13.41 -7.26
N ASN A 497 -25.04 -13.63 -7.09
CA ASN A 497 -24.24 -13.03 -6.03
C ASN A 497 -23.51 -11.75 -6.51
N ALA A 498 -23.32 -11.59 -7.82
CA ALA A 498 -22.61 -10.47 -8.42
C ALA A 498 -23.14 -9.08 -8.02
N PRO A 499 -24.47 -8.80 -7.99
CA PRO A 499 -24.96 -7.47 -7.62
C PRO A 499 -24.54 -7.02 -6.22
N PHE A 500 -24.57 -7.94 -5.25
CA PHE A 500 -24.15 -7.65 -3.86
C PHE A 500 -22.66 -7.38 -3.77
N ILE A 501 -21.83 -8.13 -4.50
CA ILE A 501 -20.38 -7.92 -4.52
C ILE A 501 -20.05 -6.58 -5.17
N LEU A 502 -20.65 -6.29 -6.34
CA LEU A 502 -20.41 -5.04 -7.07
C LEU A 502 -20.75 -3.80 -6.23
N SER A 503 -21.87 -3.81 -5.49
CA SER A 503 -22.24 -2.69 -4.63
C SER A 503 -21.25 -2.46 -3.47
N ASN A 504 -20.47 -3.47 -3.09
CA ASN A 504 -19.50 -3.40 -2.00
C ASN A 504 -18.08 -3.05 -2.47
N ILE A 505 -17.78 -3.13 -3.77
CA ILE A 505 -16.44 -2.86 -4.33
C ILE A 505 -16.39 -1.65 -5.27
N SER A 506 -17.51 -0.97 -5.51
CA SER A 506 -17.61 0.14 -6.49
C SER A 506 -16.65 1.31 -6.22
N ALA A 507 -16.18 1.47 -4.98
CA ALA A 507 -15.19 2.48 -4.60
C ALA A 507 -13.72 2.05 -4.83
N HIS A 508 -13.48 0.82 -5.29
CA HIS A 508 -12.15 0.22 -5.40
C HIS A 508 -11.87 -0.24 -6.85
N PRO A 509 -11.37 0.63 -7.74
CA PRO A 509 -11.26 0.36 -9.18
C PRO A 509 -10.26 -0.75 -9.54
N THR A 510 -9.35 -1.13 -8.63
CA THR A 510 -8.40 -2.24 -8.80
C THR A 510 -8.98 -3.61 -8.44
N VAL A 511 -10.22 -3.64 -7.92
CA VAL A 511 -10.97 -4.88 -7.64
C VAL A 511 -11.94 -5.13 -8.78
N SER A 512 -11.77 -6.25 -9.47
CA SER A 512 -12.59 -6.67 -10.59
C SER A 512 -13.39 -7.94 -10.27
N LEU A 513 -14.40 -8.23 -11.09
CA LEU A 513 -15.27 -9.39 -10.91
C LEU A 513 -15.17 -10.31 -12.13
N SER A 514 -15.09 -11.63 -11.87
CA SER A 514 -15.26 -12.67 -12.88
C SER A 514 -16.45 -13.54 -12.50
N ILE A 515 -17.40 -13.72 -13.42
CA ILE A 515 -18.68 -14.37 -13.14
C ILE A 515 -18.69 -15.76 -13.79
N LEU A 516 -18.83 -16.79 -12.96
CA LEU A 516 -19.01 -18.18 -13.37
C LEU A 516 -20.50 -18.54 -13.35
N THR A 517 -20.97 -19.18 -14.42
CA THR A 517 -22.34 -19.71 -14.45
C THR A 517 -22.46 -20.84 -13.44
N PHE A 518 -23.40 -20.74 -12.50
CA PHE A 518 -23.63 -21.78 -11.51
C PHE A 518 -24.20 -23.04 -12.18
N PRO A 519 -23.74 -24.25 -11.79
CA PRO A 519 -24.17 -25.49 -12.42
C PRO A 519 -25.63 -25.80 -12.14
N LYS A 520 -26.35 -26.27 -13.16
CA LYS A 520 -27.71 -26.79 -13.00
C LYS A 520 -27.64 -28.25 -12.55
N VAL A 521 -28.11 -28.54 -11.34
CA VAL A 521 -28.18 -29.90 -10.79
C VAL A 521 -29.63 -30.27 -10.43
N PRO A 522 -30.08 -31.54 -10.64
CA PRO A 522 -31.49 -31.91 -10.49
C PRO A 522 -32.07 -31.78 -9.07
N TYR A 523 -31.21 -31.80 -8.05
CA TYR A 523 -31.61 -31.82 -6.64
C TYR A 523 -31.55 -30.44 -5.96
N LEU A 524 -31.12 -29.38 -6.67
CA LEU A 524 -31.21 -28.01 -6.18
C LEU A 524 -32.33 -27.26 -6.90
N PRO A 525 -33.02 -26.32 -6.23
CA PRO A 525 -34.00 -25.47 -6.89
C PRO A 525 -33.38 -24.65 -8.02
N GLU A 526 -34.12 -24.46 -9.12
CA GLU A 526 -33.64 -23.65 -10.24
C GLU A 526 -33.36 -22.20 -9.79
N GLY A 527 -32.20 -21.67 -10.17
CA GLY A 527 -31.76 -20.32 -9.81
C GLY A 527 -31.22 -20.17 -8.37
N CYS A 528 -31.13 -21.26 -7.60
CA CYS A 528 -30.56 -21.22 -6.25
C CYS A 528 -29.03 -21.27 -6.28
N GLU A 529 -28.38 -20.10 -6.29
CA GLU A 529 -26.91 -19.97 -6.28
C GLU A 529 -26.36 -19.44 -4.95
N ASN A 530 -27.17 -19.32 -3.90
CA ASN A 530 -26.75 -18.84 -2.58
C ASN A 530 -27.44 -19.65 -1.49
N ILE A 531 -26.69 -20.05 -0.44
CA ILE A 531 -27.22 -20.94 0.59
C ILE A 531 -28.34 -20.31 1.43
N ALA A 532 -28.43 -18.98 1.47
CA ALA A 532 -29.52 -18.27 2.16
C ALA A 532 -30.90 -18.49 1.51
N ASN A 533 -30.92 -19.01 0.27
CA ASN A 533 -32.12 -19.32 -0.52
C ASN A 533 -32.44 -20.82 -0.55
N LEU A 534 -31.67 -21.66 0.16
CA LEU A 534 -31.96 -23.10 0.23
C LEU A 534 -33.29 -23.34 0.96
N PRO A 535 -34.14 -24.26 0.47
CA PRO A 535 -35.41 -24.59 1.12
C PRO A 535 -35.22 -25.44 2.38
N SER A 536 -34.05 -26.08 2.54
CA SER A 536 -33.71 -26.91 3.70
C SER A 536 -32.20 -27.00 3.88
N ASN A 537 -31.74 -27.02 5.14
CA ASN A 537 -30.33 -27.22 5.50
C ASN A 537 -29.78 -28.59 5.05
N HIS A 538 -30.63 -29.60 4.83
CA HIS A 538 -30.18 -30.89 4.28
C HIS A 538 -29.59 -30.77 2.87
N LEU A 539 -29.88 -29.69 2.15
CA LEU A 539 -29.33 -29.43 0.82
C LEU A 539 -27.98 -28.71 0.85
N LEU A 540 -27.41 -28.38 2.02
CA LEU A 540 -26.12 -27.70 2.11
C LEU A 540 -24.99 -28.55 1.52
N MET A 541 -24.86 -29.83 1.92
CA MET A 541 -23.83 -30.70 1.38
C MET A 541 -24.01 -30.96 -0.13
N PRO A 542 -25.22 -31.29 -0.63
CA PRO A 542 -25.48 -31.31 -2.08
C PRO A 542 -25.12 -30.00 -2.80
N PHE A 543 -25.34 -28.84 -2.18
CA PHE A 543 -24.94 -27.55 -2.75
C PHE A 543 -23.42 -27.43 -2.86
N VAL A 544 -22.67 -27.83 -1.83
CA VAL A 544 -21.20 -27.85 -1.85
C VAL A 544 -20.70 -28.80 -2.94
N GLU A 545 -21.23 -30.02 -3.04
CA GLU A 545 -20.91 -30.99 -4.11
C GLU A 545 -21.19 -30.42 -5.50
N ALA A 546 -22.32 -29.73 -5.68
CA ALA A 546 -22.66 -29.11 -6.95
C ALA A 546 -21.59 -28.11 -7.41
N THR A 547 -20.93 -27.40 -6.47
CA THR A 547 -19.87 -26.44 -6.82
C THR A 547 -18.66 -27.08 -7.48
N GLU A 548 -18.42 -28.39 -7.35
CA GLU A 548 -17.31 -29.09 -8.03
C GLU A 548 -17.38 -28.97 -9.55
N ASN A 549 -18.59 -28.83 -10.11
CA ASN A 549 -18.79 -28.58 -11.54
C ASN A 549 -18.26 -27.21 -12.00
N LEU A 550 -17.90 -26.31 -11.08
CA LEU A 550 -17.23 -25.04 -11.36
C LEU A 550 -15.72 -25.17 -11.51
N GLN A 551 -15.13 -26.34 -11.19
CA GLN A 551 -13.67 -26.55 -11.25
C GLN A 551 -13.11 -26.28 -12.64
N LYS A 552 -13.72 -26.83 -13.69
CA LYS A 552 -13.22 -26.64 -15.06
C LYS A 552 -13.36 -25.18 -15.54
N PRO A 553 -14.52 -24.51 -15.37
CA PRO A 553 -14.61 -23.08 -15.65
C PRO A 553 -13.61 -22.20 -14.87
N PHE A 554 -13.34 -22.53 -13.60
CA PHE A 554 -12.34 -21.83 -12.79
C PHE A 554 -10.91 -22.06 -13.31
N GLU A 555 -10.58 -23.29 -13.70
CA GLU A 555 -9.30 -23.61 -14.34
C GLU A 555 -9.10 -22.83 -15.64
N ASP A 556 -10.15 -22.69 -16.47
CA ASP A 556 -10.07 -21.95 -17.73
C ASP A 556 -9.85 -20.44 -17.50
N ILE A 557 -10.42 -19.88 -16.42
CA ILE A 557 -10.11 -18.49 -15.98
C ILE A 557 -8.63 -18.37 -15.62
N LEU A 558 -8.11 -19.25 -14.75
CA LEU A 558 -6.70 -19.21 -14.34
C LEU A 558 -5.78 -19.36 -15.55
N ARG A 559 -6.09 -20.29 -16.46
CA ARG A 559 -5.36 -20.48 -17.72
C ARG A 559 -5.29 -19.20 -18.54
N GLY A 560 -6.43 -18.51 -18.70
CA GLY A 560 -6.49 -17.24 -19.41
C GLY A 560 -5.60 -16.17 -18.76
N MET A 561 -5.62 -16.09 -17.44
CA MET A 561 -4.78 -15.15 -16.67
C MET A 561 -3.28 -15.47 -16.81
N CYS A 562 -2.88 -16.74 -16.75
CA CYS A 562 -1.49 -17.16 -16.87
C CYS A 562 -0.93 -17.01 -18.29
N ASN A 563 -1.75 -17.22 -19.32
CA ASN A 563 -1.33 -17.06 -20.72
C ASN A 563 -1.02 -15.60 -21.06
N SER A 564 -1.70 -14.64 -20.42
CA SER A 564 -1.25 -13.25 -20.42
C SER A 564 -0.15 -13.13 -19.35
N SER A 565 1.13 -13.21 -19.71
CA SER A 565 2.27 -13.08 -18.76
C SER A 565 2.20 -11.85 -17.82
N LYS A 566 1.34 -10.88 -18.16
CA LYS A 566 0.98 -9.68 -17.42
C LYS A 566 -0.19 -9.84 -16.41
N SER A 567 -0.72 -11.04 -16.15
CA SER A 567 -1.83 -11.19 -15.19
C SER A 567 -1.81 -12.48 -14.38
N THR A 568 -0.70 -13.23 -14.39
CA THR A 568 -0.53 -14.44 -13.57
C THR A 568 -0.76 -14.10 -12.09
N PRO A 569 -1.73 -14.74 -11.42
CA PRO A 569 -1.98 -14.50 -10.01
C PRO A 569 -0.80 -14.97 -9.14
N ILE A 570 -0.40 -14.15 -8.16
CA ILE A 570 0.61 -14.54 -7.16
C ILE A 570 0.02 -15.51 -6.12
N CYS A 571 -1.31 -15.53 -5.95
CA CYS A 571 -2.02 -16.52 -5.14
C CYS A 571 -3.52 -16.55 -5.48
N VAL A 572 -4.19 -17.59 -4.99
CA VAL A 572 -5.65 -17.68 -4.89
C VAL A 572 -6.05 -17.77 -3.42
N ILE A 573 -6.91 -16.87 -2.95
CA ILE A 573 -7.60 -17.00 -1.65
C ILE A 573 -8.99 -17.58 -1.92
N SER A 574 -9.26 -18.79 -1.42
CA SER A 574 -10.54 -19.46 -1.65
C SER A 574 -11.14 -19.95 -0.35
N ASP A 575 -12.46 -20.00 -0.32
CA ASP A 575 -13.20 -20.54 0.80
C ASP A 575 -12.94 -22.05 1.01
N MET A 576 -13.04 -22.53 2.25
CA MET A 576 -12.91 -23.93 2.60
C MET A 576 -13.86 -24.83 1.80
N PHE A 577 -15.13 -24.40 1.57
CA PHE A 577 -16.11 -25.20 0.84
C PHE A 577 -15.79 -25.35 -0.66
N LEU A 578 -14.91 -24.50 -1.19
CA LEU A 578 -14.41 -24.56 -2.56
C LEU A 578 -13.09 -25.35 -2.63
N TYR A 579 -13.04 -26.46 -1.92
CA TYR A 579 -11.83 -27.27 -1.73
C TYR A 579 -11.18 -27.74 -3.04
N TRP A 580 -12.00 -27.95 -4.08
CA TRP A 580 -11.58 -28.36 -5.42
C TRP A 580 -10.77 -27.28 -6.16
N THR A 581 -10.73 -26.03 -5.67
CA THR A 581 -9.87 -24.98 -6.26
C THR A 581 -8.37 -25.26 -6.11
N LEU A 582 -7.98 -26.15 -5.17
CA LEU A 582 -6.60 -26.55 -4.97
C LEU A 582 -5.95 -27.16 -6.22
N GLU A 583 -6.66 -28.06 -6.92
CA GLU A 583 -6.09 -28.78 -8.07
C GLU A 583 -5.80 -27.85 -9.26
N PRO A 584 -6.72 -26.96 -9.69
CA PRO A 584 -6.41 -25.94 -10.68
C PRO A 584 -5.26 -25.02 -10.24
N CYS A 585 -5.17 -24.62 -8.97
CA CYS A 585 -4.05 -23.82 -8.47
C CYS A 585 -2.70 -24.56 -8.63
N ARG A 586 -2.64 -25.85 -8.28
CA ARG A 586 -1.45 -26.70 -8.47
C ARG A 586 -1.05 -26.81 -9.94
N LEU A 587 -2.02 -26.96 -10.84
CA LEU A 587 -1.77 -27.08 -12.28
C LEU A 587 -0.99 -25.88 -12.86
N PHE A 588 -1.18 -24.69 -12.29
CA PHE A 588 -0.53 -23.45 -12.73
C PHE A 588 0.56 -22.94 -11.77
N ASP A 589 1.00 -23.77 -10.81
CA ASP A 589 1.95 -23.39 -9.75
C ASP A 589 1.54 -22.14 -8.93
N ILE A 590 0.24 -21.93 -8.74
CA ILE A 590 -0.29 -20.80 -7.95
C ILE A 590 -0.54 -21.28 -6.51
N PRO A 591 0.01 -20.63 -5.47
CA PRO A 591 -0.29 -21.00 -4.09
C PRO A 591 -1.76 -20.71 -3.75
N ARG A 592 -2.43 -21.70 -3.16
CA ARG A 592 -3.78 -21.55 -2.58
C ARG A 592 -3.69 -21.19 -1.11
N LEU A 593 -4.34 -20.10 -0.72
CA LEU A 593 -4.66 -19.75 0.66
C LEU A 593 -6.12 -20.13 0.94
N VAL A 594 -6.37 -20.77 2.07
CA VAL A 594 -7.73 -21.16 2.49
C VAL A 594 -8.29 -20.19 3.53
N SER A 595 -9.57 -19.84 3.41
CA SER A 595 -10.32 -19.14 4.44
C SER A 595 -11.49 -19.98 4.94
N TYR A 596 -11.59 -20.15 6.26
CA TYR A 596 -12.63 -20.95 6.90
C TYR A 596 -13.86 -20.15 7.34
N GLY A 597 -13.74 -18.81 7.43
CA GLY A 597 -14.77 -17.98 8.06
C GLY A 597 -14.91 -18.20 9.59
N MET A 598 -13.92 -18.85 10.21
CA MET A 598 -13.89 -19.15 11.65
C MET A 598 -12.74 -18.42 12.36
N GLY A 599 -12.83 -18.35 13.69
CA GLY A 599 -11.69 -18.01 14.56
C GLY A 599 -10.68 -19.14 14.65
N THR A 600 -9.54 -18.86 15.27
CA THR A 600 -8.43 -19.80 15.43
C THR A 600 -8.80 -20.92 16.39
N LEU A 601 -9.39 -20.59 17.54
CA LEU A 601 -9.80 -21.59 18.54
C LEU A 601 -10.87 -22.57 18.04
N PRO A 602 -12.02 -22.14 17.49
CA PRO A 602 -13.02 -23.08 16.97
C PRO A 602 -12.46 -23.95 15.83
N MET A 603 -11.59 -23.39 14.97
CA MET A 603 -10.90 -24.15 13.92
C MET A 603 -9.97 -25.22 14.51
N LEU A 604 -9.17 -24.85 15.52
CA LEU A 604 -8.31 -25.77 16.25
C LEU A 604 -9.11 -26.94 16.83
N ILE A 605 -10.21 -26.66 17.54
CA ILE A 605 -11.06 -27.69 18.15
C ILE A 605 -11.62 -28.64 17.08
N VAL A 606 -12.25 -28.10 16.03
CA VAL A 606 -12.86 -28.90 14.96
C VAL A 606 -11.81 -29.77 14.27
N ARG A 607 -10.63 -29.20 13.97
CA ARG A 607 -9.53 -29.93 13.33
C ARG A 607 -8.95 -31.00 14.25
N SER A 608 -8.73 -30.72 15.54
CA SER A 608 -8.26 -31.72 16.49
C SER A 608 -9.22 -32.89 16.58
N VAL A 609 -10.53 -32.62 16.69
CA VAL A 609 -11.55 -33.67 16.72
C VAL A 609 -11.53 -34.48 15.43
N TYR A 610 -11.46 -33.83 14.26
CA TYR A 610 -11.34 -34.51 12.97
C TYR A 610 -10.12 -35.44 12.90
N CYS A 611 -8.95 -35.00 13.37
CA CYS A 611 -7.75 -35.82 13.43
C CYS A 611 -7.86 -37.01 14.42
N LEU A 612 -8.71 -36.88 15.45
CA LEU A 612 -8.95 -37.93 16.45
C LEU A 612 -10.07 -38.91 16.05
N LEU A 613 -11.01 -38.51 15.18
CA LEU A 613 -12.12 -39.36 14.71
C LEU A 613 -11.68 -40.76 14.24
N PRO A 614 -10.48 -40.95 13.64
CA PRO A 614 -10.02 -42.29 13.30
C PRO A 614 -9.85 -43.24 14.49
N ASN A 615 -9.59 -42.70 15.68
CA ASN A 615 -9.25 -43.42 16.91
C ASN A 615 -10.33 -43.28 18.00
N LEU A 616 -11.35 -42.44 17.79
CA LEU A 616 -12.50 -42.28 18.68
C LEU A 616 -13.60 -43.29 18.31
N GLY A 617 -14.13 -44.03 19.28
CA GLY A 617 -15.36 -44.80 19.13
C GLY A 617 -16.60 -43.90 19.05
N GLU A 618 -17.82 -44.47 19.14
CA GLU A 618 -19.03 -43.65 19.37
C GLU A 618 -18.85 -42.85 20.66
N LEU A 619 -18.96 -41.53 20.57
CA LEU A 619 -18.83 -40.62 21.71
C LEU A 619 -20.13 -40.65 22.53
N SER A 620 -20.16 -41.37 23.66
CA SER A 620 -21.29 -41.39 24.59
C SER A 620 -21.48 -40.04 25.28
N ASN A 621 -22.72 -39.53 25.33
CA ASN A 621 -23.07 -38.22 25.89
C ASN A 621 -23.35 -38.31 27.42
N PRO A 622 -22.94 -37.33 28.27
CA PRO A 622 -21.95 -36.26 28.08
C PRO A 622 -20.64 -36.58 28.79
N GLU A 623 -19.64 -37.09 28.08
CA GLU A 623 -18.25 -37.15 28.57
C GLU A 623 -17.46 -35.92 28.12
N ALA A 624 -16.51 -35.48 28.95
CA ALA A 624 -15.61 -34.37 28.63
C ALA A 624 -14.61 -34.82 27.56
N ILE A 625 -14.42 -34.01 26.51
CA ILE A 625 -13.42 -34.26 25.47
C ILE A 625 -12.12 -33.55 25.88
N GLU A 626 -11.04 -34.33 26.03
CA GLU A 626 -9.69 -33.80 26.18
C GLU A 626 -8.98 -33.78 24.83
N LEU A 627 -8.42 -32.62 24.46
CA LEU A 627 -7.62 -32.48 23.25
C LEU A 627 -6.13 -32.58 23.60
N PRO A 628 -5.35 -33.48 22.98
CA PRO A 628 -3.92 -33.61 23.24
C PRO A 628 -3.19 -32.29 23.00
N ASN A 629 -2.38 -31.85 23.97
CA ASN A 629 -1.52 -30.66 23.87
C ASN A 629 -2.25 -29.33 23.63
N VAL A 630 -3.54 -29.23 23.94
CA VAL A 630 -4.31 -27.98 23.80
C VAL A 630 -4.98 -27.64 25.14
N SER A 631 -4.70 -26.44 25.66
CA SER A 631 -5.38 -25.90 26.84
C SER A 631 -6.63 -25.13 26.40
N LEU A 632 -7.82 -25.67 26.68
CA LEU A 632 -9.07 -25.01 26.35
C LEU A 632 -9.54 -24.07 27.49
N PRO A 633 -10.11 -22.89 27.15
CA PRO A 633 -10.59 -21.95 28.16
C PRO A 633 -11.94 -22.36 28.78
N PHE A 634 -12.52 -23.47 28.34
CA PHE A 634 -13.76 -24.04 28.86
C PHE A 634 -13.78 -25.57 28.68
N PRO A 635 -14.56 -26.31 29.50
CA PRO A 635 -14.80 -27.73 29.27
C PRO A 635 -15.52 -27.97 27.93
N LEU A 636 -14.91 -28.80 27.09
CA LEU A 636 -15.47 -29.25 25.82
C LEU A 636 -16.25 -30.55 26.04
N ILE A 637 -17.48 -30.61 25.54
CA ILE A 637 -18.33 -31.80 25.57
C ILE A 637 -18.85 -32.12 24.16
N ASN A 638 -19.28 -33.37 23.95
CA ASN A 638 -19.73 -33.85 22.64
C ASN A 638 -20.80 -32.94 21.99
N THR A 639 -21.73 -32.40 22.76
CA THR A 639 -22.84 -31.56 22.27
C THR A 639 -22.43 -30.12 21.91
N ASP A 640 -21.15 -29.75 22.12
CA ASP A 640 -20.59 -28.50 21.64
C ASP A 640 -20.17 -28.57 20.17
N LEU A 641 -19.96 -29.78 19.65
CA LEU A 641 -19.48 -30.01 18.30
C LEU A 641 -20.63 -29.99 17.28
N PRO A 642 -20.36 -29.66 16.01
CA PRO A 642 -21.37 -29.73 14.96
C PRO A 642 -21.84 -31.18 14.69
N PRO A 643 -23.11 -31.40 14.26
CA PRO A 643 -23.74 -32.72 14.09
C PRO A 643 -23.05 -33.86 13.31
N PRO A 644 -22.06 -33.70 12.39
CA PRO A 644 -21.32 -34.87 11.90
C PRO A 644 -20.19 -35.32 12.85
N PHE A 645 -19.64 -34.43 13.68
CA PHE A 645 -18.42 -34.72 14.45
C PHE A 645 -18.67 -35.48 15.76
N TRP A 646 -19.83 -35.32 16.39
CA TRP A 646 -20.19 -36.09 17.59
C TRP A 646 -21.01 -37.35 17.32
N ARG A 647 -21.50 -37.54 16.08
CA ARG A 647 -22.19 -38.77 15.64
C ARG A 647 -21.23 -39.88 15.17
N GLY A 648 -19.92 -39.65 15.22
CA GLY A 648 -18.88 -40.63 14.90
C GLY A 648 -18.39 -40.60 13.44
N ARG A 649 -17.31 -41.34 13.15
CA ARG A 649 -16.61 -41.35 11.84
C ARG A 649 -17.54 -41.62 10.66
N ASP A 650 -18.46 -42.57 10.80
CA ASP A 650 -19.37 -42.99 9.71
C ASP A 650 -20.43 -41.91 9.36
N ALA A 651 -20.60 -40.91 10.23
CA ALA A 651 -21.50 -39.77 10.02
C ALA A 651 -20.83 -38.60 9.30
N VAL A 652 -19.51 -38.63 9.04
CA VAL A 652 -18.79 -37.58 8.34
C VAL A 652 -18.98 -37.71 6.82
N PRO A 653 -19.63 -36.74 6.14
CA PRO A 653 -19.79 -36.78 4.69
C PRO A 653 -18.42 -36.76 4.00
N ARG A 654 -18.30 -37.51 2.89
CA ARG A 654 -17.07 -37.58 2.06
C ARG A 654 -16.50 -36.20 1.72
N VAL A 655 -17.38 -35.24 1.44
CA VAL A 655 -17.06 -33.83 1.14
C VAL A 655 -16.25 -33.18 2.25
N ILE A 656 -16.57 -33.45 3.52
CA ILE A 656 -15.85 -32.89 4.67
C ILE A 656 -14.42 -33.44 4.70
N SER A 657 -14.21 -34.73 4.42
CA SER A 657 -12.88 -35.31 4.34
C SER A 657 -12.03 -34.70 3.22
N GLN A 658 -12.63 -34.47 2.04
CA GLN A 658 -11.95 -33.84 0.90
C GLN A 658 -11.59 -32.39 1.21
N LEU A 659 -12.50 -31.66 1.86
CA LEU A 659 -12.28 -30.30 2.32
C LEU A 659 -11.10 -30.22 3.29
N GLU A 660 -11.09 -31.07 4.31
CA GLU A 660 -10.07 -31.07 5.35
C GLU A 660 -8.71 -31.50 4.81
N GLN A 661 -8.68 -32.38 3.81
CA GLN A 661 -7.47 -32.75 3.09
C GLN A 661 -6.94 -31.57 2.26
N ALA A 662 -7.78 -30.96 1.42
CA ALA A 662 -7.36 -29.85 0.55
C ALA A 662 -6.90 -28.63 1.35
N SER A 663 -7.52 -28.38 2.50
CA SER A 663 -7.13 -27.28 3.40
C SER A 663 -5.74 -27.52 4.00
N GLY A 664 -5.43 -28.75 4.43
CA GLY A 664 -4.08 -29.09 4.92
C GLY A 664 -3.00 -29.17 3.85
N ASP A 665 -3.42 -29.21 2.59
CA ASP A 665 -2.54 -29.18 1.41
C ASP A 665 -2.41 -27.79 0.77
N SER A 666 -3.08 -26.79 1.34
CA SER A 666 -2.97 -25.39 0.92
C SER A 666 -1.67 -24.77 1.44
N TRP A 667 -1.25 -23.66 0.83
CA TRP A 667 0.00 -22.97 1.19
C TRP A 667 -0.08 -22.28 2.56
N GLY A 668 -1.28 -21.83 2.95
CA GLY A 668 -1.52 -21.14 4.22
C GLY A 668 -3.00 -20.93 4.49
N ILE A 669 -3.30 -20.45 5.69
CA ILE A 669 -4.66 -20.19 6.17
C ILE A 669 -4.79 -18.69 6.44
N VAL A 670 -5.83 -18.05 5.92
CA VAL A 670 -6.16 -16.65 6.20
C VAL A 670 -7.26 -16.59 7.24
N VAL A 671 -6.96 -15.97 8.38
CA VAL A 671 -7.87 -15.90 9.54
C VAL A 671 -8.30 -14.45 9.76
N ASN A 672 -9.61 -14.21 9.78
CA ASN A 672 -10.19 -12.93 10.19
C ASN A 672 -10.19 -12.81 11.72
N CYS A 673 -9.00 -12.69 12.29
CA CYS A 673 -8.73 -12.46 13.70
C CYS A 673 -7.40 -11.72 13.84
N PHE A 674 -7.03 -11.30 15.05
CA PHE A 674 -5.79 -10.60 15.36
C PHE A 674 -5.05 -11.32 16.48
N GLU A 675 -3.71 -11.24 16.45
CA GLU A 675 -2.85 -12.03 17.33
C GLU A 675 -3.17 -11.80 18.80
N GLU A 676 -3.42 -10.57 19.22
CA GLU A 676 -3.68 -10.26 20.62
C GLU A 676 -4.93 -10.96 21.19
N LEU A 677 -5.84 -11.45 20.34
CA LEU A 677 -7.02 -12.22 20.79
C LEU A 677 -6.74 -13.73 20.91
N GLU A 678 -6.00 -14.31 19.96
CA GLU A 678 -5.93 -15.77 19.78
C GLU A 678 -4.51 -16.33 19.57
N HIS A 679 -3.45 -15.57 19.90
CA HIS A 679 -2.05 -15.95 19.66
C HIS A 679 -1.69 -17.36 20.16
N GLU A 680 -2.15 -17.74 21.35
CA GLU A 680 -1.84 -19.03 21.97
C GLU A 680 -2.34 -20.25 21.18
N TYR A 681 -3.32 -20.06 20.28
CA TYR A 681 -3.93 -21.13 19.49
C TYR A 681 -3.29 -21.30 18.11
N ILE A 682 -2.40 -20.39 17.69
CA ILE A 682 -1.76 -20.40 16.36
C ILE A 682 -0.85 -21.62 16.21
N CYS A 683 0.18 -21.76 17.06
CA CYS A 683 1.14 -22.86 16.95
C CYS A 683 0.48 -24.25 17.09
N PRO A 684 -0.46 -24.47 18.04
CA PRO A 684 -1.22 -25.72 18.10
C PRO A 684 -2.00 -26.00 16.81
N LEU A 685 -2.66 -25.00 16.23
CA LEU A 685 -3.40 -25.15 14.97
C LEU A 685 -2.47 -25.55 13.82
N GLU A 686 -1.35 -24.83 13.65
CA GLU A 686 -0.35 -25.11 12.61
C GLU A 686 0.21 -26.54 12.74
N SER A 687 0.44 -27.01 13.97
CA SER A 687 0.97 -28.36 14.23
C SER A 687 0.04 -29.51 13.81
N LEU A 688 -1.26 -29.25 13.61
CA LEU A 688 -2.22 -30.24 13.15
C LEU A 688 -2.18 -30.46 11.63
N PHE A 689 -1.39 -29.66 10.93
CA PHE A 689 -1.14 -29.81 9.51
C PHE A 689 0.24 -30.44 9.34
N GLY A 690 0.33 -31.54 8.59
CA GLY A 690 1.57 -32.32 8.42
C GLY A 690 2.66 -31.65 7.57
N LYS A 691 2.61 -30.33 7.40
CA LYS A 691 3.52 -29.47 6.60
C LYS A 691 3.68 -28.14 7.34
N GLU A 692 4.70 -27.35 7.00
CA GLU A 692 4.91 -25.98 7.53
C GLU A 692 3.85 -24.99 7.01
N ILE A 693 2.57 -25.26 7.23
CA ILE A 693 1.48 -24.33 6.94
C ILE A 693 1.54 -23.18 7.95
N ARG A 694 1.17 -21.97 7.51
CA ARG A 694 1.06 -20.81 8.38
C ARG A 694 -0.36 -20.28 8.46
N ALA A 695 -0.78 -19.88 9.66
CA ALA A 695 -2.02 -19.16 9.88
C ALA A 695 -1.76 -17.65 9.96
N TRP A 696 -2.31 -16.91 9.00
CA TRP A 696 -2.15 -15.47 8.86
C TRP A 696 -3.35 -14.75 9.48
N LEU A 697 -3.17 -14.28 10.71
CA LEU A 697 -4.18 -13.47 11.41
C LEU A 697 -4.10 -12.03 10.90
N VAL A 698 -4.99 -11.70 9.97
CA VAL A 698 -5.01 -10.41 9.26
C VAL A 698 -6.23 -9.56 9.60
N GLY A 699 -7.10 -10.04 10.49
CA GLY A 699 -8.31 -9.34 10.93
C GLY A 699 -8.06 -8.33 12.06
N PRO A 700 -9.10 -7.65 12.56
CA PRO A 700 -10.46 -7.65 12.04
C PRO A 700 -10.52 -6.92 10.69
N LEU A 701 -10.84 -7.66 9.63
CA LEU A 701 -10.79 -7.17 8.24
C LEU A 701 -11.71 -5.97 8.02
N LEU A 702 -12.84 -5.93 8.74
CA LEU A 702 -13.80 -4.83 8.71
C LEU A 702 -13.20 -3.47 9.11
N LEU A 703 -12.07 -3.43 9.84
CA LEU A 703 -11.43 -2.18 10.25
C LEU A 703 -10.31 -1.73 9.31
N HIS A 704 -9.97 -2.51 8.27
CA HIS A 704 -8.94 -2.12 7.31
C HIS A 704 -9.41 -0.93 6.46
N GLY A 705 -8.55 0.10 6.36
CA GLY A 705 -8.66 1.13 5.31
C GLY A 705 -9.84 2.11 5.42
N GLN A 706 -10.64 2.13 6.49
CA GLN A 706 -11.76 3.06 6.61
C GLN A 706 -11.90 3.67 8.01
N GLY A 707 -11.93 5.00 8.09
CA GLY A 707 -12.77 5.67 9.06
C GLY A 707 -14.22 5.29 8.76
N ILE A 708 -15.01 4.96 9.79
CA ILE A 708 -16.41 4.54 9.63
C ILE A 708 -17.14 5.65 8.86
N GLU A 709 -17.52 5.42 7.60
CA GLU A 709 -18.33 6.37 6.84
C GLU A 709 -19.64 6.55 7.58
N LYS A 710 -19.82 7.72 8.22
CA LYS A 710 -21.05 8.04 8.92
C LYS A 710 -22.14 8.29 7.90
N GLN A 711 -22.88 7.24 7.53
CA GLN A 711 -24.19 7.41 6.90
C GLN A 711 -25.17 8.00 7.92
N HIS A 712 -25.18 9.33 8.02
CA HIS A 712 -26.10 10.08 8.89
C HIS A 712 -27.54 10.15 8.35
N SER A 713 -27.86 9.51 7.22
CA SER A 713 -29.11 9.78 6.49
C SER A 713 -30.24 8.76 6.70
N CYS A 714 -30.00 7.56 7.24
CA CYS A 714 -31.06 6.55 7.38
C CYS A 714 -31.87 6.68 8.69
N LEU A 715 -33.15 6.28 8.64
CA LEU A 715 -34.13 6.52 9.72
C LEU A 715 -33.78 5.84 11.05
N TYR A 716 -33.16 4.65 11.00
CA TYR A 716 -32.79 3.92 12.21
C TYR A 716 -31.58 4.54 12.93
N MET A 717 -30.67 5.22 12.21
CA MET A 717 -29.57 5.96 12.84
C MET A 717 -30.08 7.19 13.59
N LYS A 718 -31.05 7.92 13.02
CA LYS A 718 -31.74 9.02 13.73
C LYS A 718 -32.49 8.55 14.97
N TRP A 719 -33.00 7.32 14.94
CA TRP A 719 -33.61 6.73 16.13
C TRP A 719 -32.55 6.45 17.19
N LEU A 720 -31.41 5.86 16.83
CA LEU A 720 -30.29 5.61 17.74
C LEU A 720 -29.70 6.91 18.33
N ASP A 721 -29.59 7.99 17.56
CA ASP A 721 -29.13 9.30 18.03
C ASP A 721 -29.97 9.80 19.23
N ARG A 722 -31.29 9.58 19.19
CA ARG A 722 -32.21 9.95 20.28
C ARG A 722 -32.06 9.06 21.52
N GLN A 723 -31.46 7.88 21.39
CA GLN A 723 -31.24 6.96 22.49
C GLN A 723 -29.89 7.17 23.20
N VAL A 724 -29.04 8.09 22.72
CA VAL A 724 -27.69 8.32 23.28
C VAL A 724 -27.75 8.71 24.76
N GLU A 725 -28.72 9.56 25.15
CA GLU A 725 -28.92 9.97 26.54
C GLU A 725 -29.37 8.81 27.44
N ALA A 726 -30.02 7.79 26.88
CA ALA A 726 -30.45 6.59 27.59
C ALA A 726 -29.33 5.52 27.72
N GLY A 727 -28.30 5.58 26.87
CA GLY A 727 -27.00 4.89 27.03
C GLY A 727 -26.95 3.37 26.89
N PHE A 728 -28.07 2.68 26.60
CA PHE A 728 -28.12 1.21 26.72
C PHE A 728 -29.13 0.55 25.77
N VAL A 729 -28.96 0.70 24.45
CA VAL A 729 -29.76 -0.04 23.45
C VAL A 729 -29.17 -1.44 23.24
N ILE A 730 -30.00 -2.48 23.28
CA ILE A 730 -29.59 -3.82 22.84
C ILE A 730 -29.89 -4.02 21.34
N TYR A 731 -28.87 -4.35 20.56
CA TYR A 731 -29.05 -4.78 19.19
C TYR A 731 -29.31 -6.29 19.15
N VAL A 732 -30.30 -6.72 18.38
CA VAL A 732 -30.67 -8.13 18.21
C VAL A 732 -30.59 -8.47 16.72
N SER A 733 -29.73 -9.43 16.37
CA SER A 733 -29.60 -9.95 15.01
C SER A 733 -28.99 -11.34 15.00
N PHE A 734 -29.61 -12.25 14.26
CA PHE A 734 -29.17 -13.64 14.11
C PHE A 734 -28.61 -13.92 12.69
N GLY A 735 -28.19 -12.87 11.99
CA GLY A 735 -27.57 -12.98 10.66
C GLY A 735 -28.56 -13.32 9.53
N SER A 736 -28.02 -13.51 8.32
CA SER A 736 -28.82 -13.80 7.12
C SER A 736 -29.24 -15.27 6.99
N GLN A 737 -28.66 -16.17 7.79
CA GLN A 737 -28.84 -17.63 7.70
C GLN A 737 -29.74 -18.19 8.80
N GLY A 738 -29.76 -17.58 9.99
CA GLY A 738 -30.60 -18.02 11.10
C GLY A 738 -32.10 -17.91 10.76
N HIS A 739 -32.82 -19.03 10.89
CA HIS A 739 -34.27 -19.08 10.79
C HIS A 739 -34.88 -19.31 12.17
N LEU A 740 -35.80 -18.44 12.59
CA LEU A 740 -36.51 -18.56 13.85
C LEU A 740 -37.97 -18.89 13.59
N SER A 741 -38.54 -19.83 14.34
CA SER A 741 -39.97 -20.10 14.31
C SER A 741 -40.77 -18.89 14.81
N ASP A 742 -42.01 -18.75 14.33
CA ASP A 742 -42.92 -17.67 14.79
C ASP A 742 -43.09 -17.70 16.31
N LYS A 743 -43.16 -18.90 16.90
CA LYS A 743 -43.20 -19.09 18.36
C LYS A 743 -41.95 -18.55 19.04
N GLN A 744 -40.75 -18.78 18.50
CA GLN A 744 -39.52 -18.26 19.09
C GLN A 744 -39.42 -16.74 18.93
N MET A 745 -39.85 -16.17 17.81
CA MET A 745 -39.93 -14.73 17.61
C MET A 745 -40.91 -14.07 18.58
N GLU A 746 -42.05 -14.71 18.87
CA GLU A 746 -43.01 -14.24 19.88
C GLU A 746 -42.38 -14.21 21.29
N GLU A 747 -41.66 -15.25 21.69
CA GLU A 747 -40.96 -15.27 22.99
C GLU A 747 -39.85 -14.21 23.08
N ILE A 748 -39.13 -13.94 21.99
CA ILE A 748 -38.14 -12.84 21.92
C ILE A 748 -38.85 -11.49 22.08
N ALA A 749 -39.94 -11.26 21.35
CA ALA A 749 -40.72 -10.02 21.42
C ALA A 749 -41.19 -9.73 22.85
N PHE A 750 -41.78 -10.72 23.53
CA PHE A 750 -42.20 -10.56 24.92
C PHE A 750 -41.01 -10.47 25.89
N GLY A 751 -39.92 -11.20 25.65
CA GLY A 751 -38.72 -11.12 26.48
C GLY A 751 -38.10 -9.73 26.47
N LEU A 752 -37.96 -9.12 25.28
CA LEU A 752 -37.51 -7.74 25.11
C LEU A 752 -38.49 -6.73 25.72
N GLU A 753 -39.81 -6.97 25.57
CA GLU A 753 -40.84 -6.14 26.21
C GLU A 753 -40.67 -6.13 27.73
N MET A 754 -40.54 -7.31 28.35
CA MET A 754 -40.38 -7.53 29.80
C MET A 754 -39.03 -7.04 30.34
N ALA A 755 -37.98 -7.08 29.52
CA ALA A 755 -36.65 -6.60 29.89
C ALA A 755 -36.64 -5.08 30.17
N GLY A 756 -37.53 -4.33 29.51
CA GLY A 756 -37.66 -2.87 29.65
C GLY A 756 -36.54 -2.06 28.98
N GLN A 757 -35.51 -2.72 28.44
CA GLN A 757 -34.40 -2.06 27.74
C GLN A 757 -34.82 -1.56 26.36
N PRO A 758 -34.30 -0.42 25.88
CA PRO A 758 -34.41 -0.05 24.48
C PRO A 758 -33.75 -1.11 23.58
N PHE A 759 -34.36 -1.43 22.44
CA PHE A 759 -33.84 -2.43 21.52
C PHE A 759 -34.03 -2.04 20.06
N ILE A 760 -33.11 -2.52 19.25
CA ILE A 760 -33.21 -2.53 17.79
C ILE A 760 -33.05 -3.96 17.31
N TRP A 761 -34.06 -4.47 16.60
CA TRP A 761 -34.14 -5.88 16.22
C TRP A 761 -34.26 -6.03 14.72
N ALA A 762 -33.20 -6.55 14.09
CA ALA A 762 -33.21 -6.91 12.68
C ALA A 762 -33.80 -8.31 12.51
N ILE A 763 -34.86 -8.42 11.68
CA ILE A 763 -35.56 -9.68 11.42
C ILE A 763 -35.60 -9.99 9.93
N LYS A 764 -35.40 -11.27 9.59
CA LYS A 764 -35.50 -11.79 8.22
C LYS A 764 -36.95 -12.11 7.82
N SER A 765 -37.81 -12.46 8.78
CA SER A 765 -39.18 -12.89 8.49
C SER A 765 -40.02 -11.76 7.89
N LYS A 766 -40.55 -12.01 6.69
CA LYS A 766 -41.49 -11.12 6.01
C LYS A 766 -42.94 -11.39 6.41
N THR A 767 -43.23 -12.57 6.95
CA THR A 767 -44.58 -13.05 7.27
C THR A 767 -44.92 -12.91 8.74
N TRP A 768 -43.92 -12.88 9.63
CA TRP A 768 -44.16 -12.73 11.05
C TRP A 768 -44.72 -11.36 11.38
N THR A 769 -45.82 -11.37 12.14
CA THR A 769 -46.47 -10.18 12.68
C THR A 769 -46.28 -10.14 14.18
N PRO A 770 -45.93 -8.98 14.77
CA PRO A 770 -45.81 -8.86 16.21
C PRO A 770 -47.14 -9.19 16.92
N PRO A 771 -47.09 -9.64 18.18
CA PRO A 771 -48.31 -9.89 18.96
C PRO A 771 -49.21 -8.65 19.04
N VAL A 772 -50.52 -8.85 19.11
CA VAL A 772 -51.49 -7.74 19.09
C VAL A 772 -51.18 -6.72 20.20
N GLY A 773 -51.10 -5.45 19.80
CA GLY A 773 -50.78 -4.32 20.68
C GLY A 773 -49.33 -4.24 21.17
N TRP A 774 -48.44 -5.16 20.74
CA TRP A 774 -47.04 -5.17 21.17
C TRP A 774 -46.28 -3.93 20.73
N GLU A 775 -46.44 -3.50 19.47
CA GLU A 775 -45.76 -2.33 18.93
C GLU A 775 -46.08 -1.05 19.72
N GLU A 776 -47.32 -0.88 20.16
CA GLU A 776 -47.71 0.27 21.00
C GLU A 776 -47.10 0.19 22.41
N ARG A 777 -46.95 -1.02 22.99
CA ARG A 777 -46.30 -1.21 24.31
C ARG A 777 -44.79 -0.99 24.31
N VAL A 778 -44.14 -1.16 23.15
CA VAL A 778 -42.70 -0.90 22.98
C VAL A 778 -42.40 0.42 22.26
N LYS A 779 -43.43 1.22 21.96
CA LYS A 779 -43.30 2.47 21.22
C LYS A 779 -42.28 3.42 21.86
N GLY A 780 -41.37 3.95 21.05
CA GLY A 780 -40.30 4.84 21.50
C GLY A 780 -39.06 4.15 22.04
N ARG A 781 -39.14 2.88 22.47
CA ARG A 781 -38.00 2.09 22.98
C ARG A 781 -37.64 0.88 22.12
N GLY A 782 -38.55 0.37 21.28
CA GLY A 782 -38.30 -0.74 20.37
C GLY A 782 -38.36 -0.30 18.90
N LEU A 783 -37.42 -0.78 18.10
CA LEU A 783 -37.41 -0.62 16.65
C LEU A 783 -37.17 -1.97 15.96
N VAL A 784 -38.07 -2.37 15.07
CA VAL A 784 -37.95 -3.60 14.26
C VAL A 784 -37.56 -3.23 12.83
N LEU A 785 -36.49 -3.84 12.32
CA LEU A 785 -35.97 -3.62 10.97
C LEU A 785 -36.15 -4.90 10.15
N ARG A 786 -36.79 -4.79 8.98
CA ARG A 786 -37.10 -5.94 8.10
C ARG A 786 -36.24 -6.00 6.84
N ASP A 787 -35.61 -4.88 6.50
CA ASP A 787 -34.68 -4.77 5.38
C ASP A 787 -33.24 -4.99 5.85
N TRP A 788 -32.33 -5.15 4.89
CA TRP A 788 -30.91 -5.26 5.18
C TRP A 788 -30.40 -4.01 5.92
N VAL A 789 -29.50 -4.23 6.89
CA VAL A 789 -28.93 -3.17 7.74
C VAL A 789 -27.42 -3.19 7.66
N GLU A 790 -26.82 -2.00 7.69
CA GLU A 790 -25.39 -1.83 7.92
C GLU A 790 -25.07 -2.15 9.39
N GLN A 791 -24.98 -3.43 9.73
CA GLN A 791 -24.77 -3.92 11.10
C GLN A 791 -23.56 -3.26 11.77
N ARG A 792 -22.47 -3.05 11.01
CA ARG A 792 -21.27 -2.33 11.47
C ARG A 792 -21.59 -0.93 11.99
N ASN A 793 -22.45 -0.18 11.31
CA ASN A 793 -22.82 1.18 11.70
C ASN A 793 -23.68 1.19 12.97
N ILE A 794 -24.55 0.19 13.13
CA ILE A 794 -25.33 0.01 14.36
C ILE A 794 -24.37 -0.26 15.53
N LEU A 795 -23.51 -1.28 15.41
CA LEU A 795 -22.58 -1.68 16.48
C LEU A 795 -21.57 -0.58 16.85
N ALA A 796 -21.16 0.25 15.90
CA ALA A 796 -20.28 1.38 16.14
C ALA A 796 -20.98 2.56 16.84
N HIS A 797 -22.30 2.56 16.92
CA HIS A 797 -23.06 3.70 17.46
C HIS A 797 -22.95 3.77 19.00
N PRO A 798 -22.68 4.95 19.59
CA PRO A 798 -22.49 5.09 21.05
C PRO A 798 -23.66 4.64 21.92
N ALA A 799 -24.89 4.64 21.38
CA ALA A 799 -26.08 4.18 22.10
C ALA A 799 -26.16 2.66 22.27
N ILE A 800 -25.41 1.86 21.49
CA ILE A 800 -25.43 0.40 21.60
C ILE A 800 -24.70 -0.04 22.87
N GLY A 801 -25.44 -0.71 23.74
CA GLY A 801 -24.96 -1.24 25.01
C GLY A 801 -24.81 -2.77 25.04
N GLY A 802 -25.27 -3.49 24.03
CA GLY A 802 -25.15 -4.94 23.97
C GLY A 802 -25.62 -5.50 22.63
N PHE A 803 -25.14 -6.70 22.29
CA PHE A 803 -25.49 -7.36 21.03
C PHE A 803 -25.93 -8.81 21.26
N MET A 804 -27.22 -9.09 21.08
CA MET A 804 -27.75 -10.45 21.04
C MET A 804 -27.53 -11.06 19.66
N THR A 805 -26.75 -12.14 19.62
CA THR A 805 -26.25 -12.72 18.37
C THR A 805 -26.21 -14.24 18.42
N HIS A 806 -26.30 -14.83 17.23
CA HIS A 806 -26.10 -16.25 17.00
C HIS A 806 -24.64 -16.71 17.16
N CYS A 807 -23.70 -15.78 17.34
CA CYS A 807 -22.27 -16.08 17.50
C CYS A 807 -21.59 -16.72 16.29
N GLY A 808 -22.05 -16.47 15.07
CA GLY A 808 -21.20 -16.65 13.89
C GLY A 808 -19.98 -15.73 14.01
N TRP A 809 -18.81 -16.20 13.54
CA TRP A 809 -17.54 -15.53 13.83
C TRP A 809 -17.49 -14.05 13.39
N ASN A 810 -18.10 -13.70 12.26
CA ASN A 810 -18.18 -12.30 11.83
C ASN A 810 -18.92 -11.42 12.84
N SER A 811 -20.04 -11.90 13.39
CA SER A 811 -20.78 -11.14 14.41
C SER A 811 -19.99 -11.00 15.71
N VAL A 812 -19.21 -12.03 16.08
CA VAL A 812 -18.29 -11.97 17.22
C VAL A 812 -17.25 -10.88 17.01
N ILE A 813 -16.55 -10.92 15.87
CA ILE A 813 -15.49 -9.96 15.56
C ILE A 813 -16.05 -8.55 15.39
N GLU A 814 -17.18 -8.35 14.72
CA GLU A 814 -17.83 -7.04 14.59
C GLU A 814 -18.19 -6.44 15.95
N GLY A 815 -18.87 -7.20 16.81
CA GLY A 815 -19.31 -6.72 18.12
C GLY A 815 -18.14 -6.40 19.04
N LEU A 816 -17.21 -7.34 19.20
CA LEU A 816 -16.05 -7.17 20.08
C LEU A 816 -15.09 -6.09 19.59
N SER A 817 -14.89 -5.95 18.27
CA SER A 817 -14.05 -4.88 17.71
C SER A 817 -14.64 -3.48 17.98
N MET A 818 -15.97 -3.37 18.06
CA MET A 818 -16.66 -2.13 18.47
C MET A 818 -16.75 -1.96 19.99
N GLY A 819 -16.28 -2.92 20.78
CA GLY A 819 -16.31 -2.88 22.23
C GLY A 819 -17.69 -3.15 22.83
N VAL A 820 -18.56 -3.86 22.10
CA VAL A 820 -19.92 -4.20 22.50
C VAL A 820 -19.95 -5.61 23.11
N PRO A 821 -20.46 -5.79 24.34
CA PRO A 821 -20.56 -7.11 24.94
C PRO A 821 -21.68 -7.94 24.30
N LEU A 822 -21.49 -9.26 24.24
CA LEU A 822 -22.38 -10.15 23.48
C LEU A 822 -23.34 -10.92 24.39
N LEU A 823 -24.60 -11.04 23.98
CA LEU A 823 -25.54 -12.02 24.50
C LEU A 823 -25.56 -13.20 23.52
N THR A 824 -24.91 -14.29 23.89
CA THR A 824 -24.59 -15.39 22.99
C THR A 824 -25.74 -16.40 22.91
N TRP A 825 -26.20 -16.67 21.70
CA TRP A 825 -27.30 -17.60 21.40
C TRP A 825 -26.94 -18.47 20.19
N PRO A 826 -26.02 -19.44 20.34
CA PRO A 826 -25.61 -20.31 19.25
C PRO A 826 -26.79 -21.09 18.65
N MET A 827 -26.78 -21.29 17.33
CA MET A 827 -27.86 -21.98 16.59
C MET A 827 -27.34 -23.14 15.73
N GLU A 828 -26.22 -22.96 15.02
CA GLU A 828 -25.68 -23.95 14.07
C GLU A 828 -24.15 -23.87 13.94
N ALA A 829 -23.56 -24.71 13.09
CA ALA A 829 -22.14 -24.70 12.76
C ALA A 829 -21.22 -24.67 14.00
N GLU A 830 -20.16 -23.86 14.00
CA GLU A 830 -19.18 -23.70 15.09
C GLU A 830 -19.64 -22.72 16.17
N GLN A 831 -20.86 -22.18 16.07
CA GLN A 831 -21.34 -21.07 16.89
C GLN A 831 -21.36 -21.40 18.38
N MET A 832 -21.60 -22.66 18.76
CA MET A 832 -21.56 -23.09 20.16
C MET A 832 -20.16 -22.92 20.76
N LEU A 833 -19.12 -23.25 20.00
CA LEU A 833 -17.71 -23.04 20.41
C LEU A 833 -17.42 -21.55 20.54
N ASN A 834 -17.85 -20.73 19.57
CA ASN A 834 -17.72 -19.28 19.63
C ASN A 834 -18.44 -18.70 20.85
N ALA A 835 -19.66 -19.14 21.13
CA ALA A 835 -20.47 -18.69 22.25
C ALA A 835 -19.82 -19.01 23.61
N LYS A 836 -19.30 -20.24 23.78
CA LYS A 836 -18.52 -20.63 24.96
C LYS A 836 -17.22 -19.86 25.09
N TYR A 837 -16.52 -19.64 23.99
CA TYR A 837 -15.28 -18.85 24.01
C TYR A 837 -15.55 -17.42 24.46
N VAL A 838 -16.57 -16.76 23.91
CA VAL A 838 -16.96 -15.40 24.29
C VAL A 838 -17.41 -15.31 25.75
N ALA A 839 -18.29 -16.22 26.20
CA ALA A 839 -18.89 -16.15 27.53
C ALA A 839 -17.93 -16.62 28.64
N ASN A 840 -17.22 -17.73 28.42
CA ASN A 840 -16.42 -18.38 29.46
C ASN A 840 -14.93 -18.06 29.34
N GLY A 841 -14.40 -18.00 28.11
CA GLY A 841 -12.98 -17.73 27.88
C GLY A 841 -12.64 -16.25 27.95
N LEU A 842 -13.20 -15.46 27.03
CA LEU A 842 -12.97 -14.01 26.96
C LEU A 842 -13.70 -13.25 28.07
N LYS A 843 -14.78 -13.84 28.60
CA LYS A 843 -15.71 -13.19 29.53
C LYS A 843 -16.24 -11.86 29.00
N ALA A 844 -16.41 -11.75 27.68
CA ALA A 844 -16.87 -10.56 26.98
C ALA A 844 -18.36 -10.65 26.58
N GLY A 845 -19.06 -11.66 27.11
CA GLY A 845 -20.48 -11.86 26.87
C GLY A 845 -21.10 -12.81 27.89
N ILE A 846 -22.40 -13.07 27.69
CA ILE A 846 -23.20 -13.97 28.54
C ILE A 846 -23.95 -14.91 27.63
N MET A 847 -23.93 -16.21 27.95
CA MET A 847 -24.66 -17.21 27.18
C MET A 847 -26.09 -17.36 27.69
N ILE A 848 -27.05 -17.34 26.77
CA ILE A 848 -28.45 -17.60 27.10
C ILE A 848 -28.57 -19.10 27.44
N PRO A 849 -29.25 -19.47 28.55
CA PRO A 849 -29.50 -20.88 28.86
C PRO A 849 -30.30 -21.56 27.74
N GLN A 850 -29.81 -22.71 27.27
CA GLN A 850 -30.44 -23.51 26.23
C GLN A 850 -30.66 -24.93 26.71
N GLU A 851 -31.80 -25.51 26.34
CA GLU A 851 -32.04 -26.94 26.43
C GLU A 851 -32.13 -27.52 25.02
N ARG A 852 -31.67 -28.75 24.86
CA ARG A 852 -31.87 -29.52 23.62
C ARG A 852 -32.93 -30.59 23.83
N ASP A 853 -33.67 -30.92 22.78
CA ASP A 853 -34.58 -32.07 22.78
C ASP A 853 -33.84 -33.39 22.46
N GLU A 854 -34.60 -34.48 22.32
CA GLU A 854 -34.07 -35.83 22.03
C GLU A 854 -33.42 -35.92 20.64
N GLU A 855 -33.76 -35.01 19.72
CA GLU A 855 -33.17 -34.90 18.38
C GLU A 855 -31.97 -33.93 18.37
N TYR A 856 -31.59 -33.42 19.56
CA TYR A 856 -30.53 -32.43 19.79
C TYR A 856 -30.81 -31.03 19.24
N GLU A 857 -32.06 -30.75 18.88
CA GLU A 857 -32.51 -29.43 18.44
C GLU A 857 -32.73 -28.51 19.64
N ILE A 858 -32.47 -27.22 19.45
CA ILE A 858 -32.61 -26.22 20.53
C ILE A 858 -34.11 -26.04 20.82
N LYS A 859 -34.53 -26.34 22.05
CA LYS A 859 -35.90 -26.08 22.51
C LYS A 859 -36.18 -24.59 22.52
N VAL A 860 -37.47 -24.26 22.40
CA VAL A 860 -37.95 -22.87 22.51
C VAL A 860 -37.47 -22.24 23.82
N ILE A 861 -36.74 -21.14 23.70
CA ILE A 861 -36.31 -20.33 24.84
C ILE A 861 -37.44 -19.36 25.17
N TYR A 862 -38.00 -19.50 26.36
CA TYR A 862 -39.13 -18.69 26.81
C TYR A 862 -38.72 -17.27 27.23
N ARG A 863 -39.65 -16.33 27.08
CA ARG A 863 -39.53 -14.89 27.34
C ARG A 863 -38.88 -14.52 28.68
N ARG A 864 -39.06 -15.34 29.72
CA ARG A 864 -38.46 -15.10 31.04
C ARG A 864 -36.94 -15.25 31.01
N ALA A 865 -36.44 -16.33 30.40
CA ALA A 865 -35.00 -16.54 30.23
C ALA A 865 -34.38 -15.43 29.37
N ILE A 866 -35.07 -15.01 28.30
CA ILE A 866 -34.63 -13.90 27.44
C ILE A 866 -34.60 -12.58 28.23
N CYS A 867 -35.66 -12.25 28.97
CA CYS A 867 -35.74 -11.07 29.82
C CYS A 867 -34.59 -11.03 30.84
N ASP A 868 -34.37 -12.13 31.56
CA ASP A 868 -33.35 -12.22 32.61
C ASP A 868 -31.94 -12.09 32.02
N ALA A 869 -31.67 -12.74 30.88
CA ALA A 869 -30.40 -12.64 30.17
C ALA A 869 -30.12 -11.22 29.63
N VAL A 870 -31.13 -10.56 29.07
CA VAL A 870 -31.02 -9.16 28.62
C VAL A 870 -30.76 -8.24 29.80
N LYS A 871 -31.50 -8.37 30.91
CA LYS A 871 -31.25 -7.56 32.11
C LYS A 871 -29.84 -7.79 32.67
N GLN A 872 -29.39 -9.03 32.67
CA GLN A 872 -28.06 -9.39 33.18
C GLN A 872 -26.93 -8.78 32.32
N LEU A 873 -27.03 -8.83 30.99
CA LEU A 873 -26.02 -8.21 30.11
C LEU A 873 -26.04 -6.67 30.22
N MET A 874 -27.23 -6.08 30.25
CA MET A 874 -27.37 -4.63 30.15
C MET A 874 -27.11 -3.92 31.49
N THR A 875 -27.56 -4.50 32.61
CA THR A 875 -27.55 -3.85 33.93
C THR A 875 -26.95 -4.68 35.07
N GLY A 876 -26.81 -6.00 34.88
CA GLY A 876 -26.26 -6.91 35.88
C GLY A 876 -24.74 -6.86 36.00
N ASP A 877 -24.20 -7.43 37.08
CA ASP A 877 -22.77 -7.36 37.38
C ASP A 877 -21.90 -8.13 36.37
N GLN A 878 -22.36 -9.30 35.91
CA GLN A 878 -21.68 -10.01 34.80
C GLN A 878 -21.68 -9.18 33.51
N GLY A 879 -22.75 -8.44 33.25
CA GLY A 879 -22.83 -7.53 32.10
C GLY A 879 -21.84 -6.37 32.18
N LYS A 880 -21.59 -5.85 33.39
CA LYS A 880 -20.56 -4.82 33.62
C LYS A 880 -19.16 -5.37 33.34
N GLU A 881 -18.84 -6.57 33.82
CA GLU A 881 -17.56 -7.24 33.53
C GLU A 881 -17.41 -7.51 32.02
N ALA A 882 -18.44 -8.06 31.39
CA ALA A 882 -18.46 -8.33 29.95
C ALA A 882 -18.22 -7.06 29.12
N ARG A 883 -18.83 -5.94 29.50
CA ARG A 883 -18.64 -4.64 28.84
C ARG A 883 -17.22 -4.12 28.99
N HIS A 884 -16.59 -4.31 30.17
CA HIS A 884 -15.19 -3.95 30.36
C HIS A 884 -14.28 -4.78 29.44
N LYS A 885 -14.47 -6.10 29.43
CA LYS A 885 -13.69 -7.03 28.58
C LYS A 885 -13.87 -6.73 27.09
N ALA A 886 -15.11 -6.53 26.63
CA ALA A 886 -15.38 -6.16 25.24
C ALA A 886 -14.69 -4.85 24.86
N ARG A 887 -14.73 -3.81 25.71
CA ARG A 887 -14.04 -2.54 25.45
C ARG A 887 -12.53 -2.70 25.32
N ASP A 888 -11.90 -3.53 26.15
CA ASP A 888 -10.47 -3.79 26.07
C ASP A 888 -10.11 -4.54 24.78
N ILE A 889 -10.89 -5.57 24.42
CA ILE A 889 -10.74 -6.28 23.15
C ILE A 889 -10.91 -5.32 21.96
N GLY A 890 -11.90 -4.42 22.00
CA GLY A 890 -12.10 -3.42 20.96
C GLY A 890 -10.94 -2.44 20.81
N LYS A 891 -10.24 -2.10 21.91
CA LYS A 891 -8.99 -1.30 21.83
C LYS A 891 -7.87 -2.10 21.19
N MET A 892 -7.70 -3.38 21.54
CA MET A 892 -6.70 -4.26 20.95
C MET A 892 -6.95 -4.44 19.44
N ALA A 893 -8.20 -4.68 19.06
CA ALA A 893 -8.65 -4.81 17.68
C ALA A 893 -8.30 -3.58 16.82
N ARG A 894 -8.53 -2.36 17.35
CA ARG A 894 -8.15 -1.12 16.66
C ARG A 894 -6.63 -0.97 16.54
N LYS A 895 -5.90 -1.23 17.62
CA LYS A 895 -4.43 -1.18 17.63
C LYS A 895 -3.80 -2.18 16.65
N ALA A 896 -4.40 -3.36 16.48
CA ALA A 896 -3.92 -4.40 15.56
C ALA A 896 -3.93 -3.95 14.09
N VAL A 897 -4.90 -3.09 13.71
CA VAL A 897 -5.04 -2.56 12.34
C VAL A 897 -4.48 -1.13 12.15
N GLU A 898 -4.00 -0.49 13.22
CA GLU A 898 -3.28 0.77 13.15
C GLU A 898 -1.89 0.60 12.50
N LYS A 899 -1.25 1.71 12.10
CA LYS A 899 0.09 1.68 11.51
C LYS A 899 1.07 0.97 12.46
N GLY A 900 1.68 -0.12 12.00
CA GLY A 900 2.61 -0.94 12.78
C GLY A 900 1.96 -1.97 13.72
N GLY A 901 0.63 -2.10 13.69
CA GLY A 901 -0.13 -3.13 14.40
C GLY A 901 0.13 -4.54 13.87
N SER A 902 -0.23 -5.55 14.67
CA SER A 902 0.01 -6.98 14.40
C SER A 902 -0.59 -7.42 13.05
N SER A 903 -1.85 -7.10 12.79
CA SER A 903 -2.57 -7.51 11.59
C SER A 903 -2.09 -6.83 10.32
N ILE A 904 -1.67 -5.56 10.41
CA ILE A 904 -1.03 -4.86 9.27
C ILE A 904 0.28 -5.54 8.92
N LYS A 905 1.13 -5.80 9.94
CA LYS A 905 2.40 -6.50 9.73
C LYS A 905 2.20 -7.91 9.16
N ARG A 906 1.24 -8.69 9.68
CA ARG A 906 0.94 -10.04 9.16
C ARG A 906 0.49 -10.00 7.71
N LEU A 907 -0.36 -9.04 7.34
CA LEU A 907 -0.82 -8.90 5.96
C LEU A 907 0.32 -8.47 5.02
N ASP A 908 1.17 -7.54 5.46
CA ASP A 908 2.32 -7.06 4.67
C ASP A 908 3.35 -8.20 4.48
N GLU A 909 3.65 -8.98 5.52
CA GLU A 909 4.54 -10.13 5.43
C GLU A 909 3.98 -11.27 4.58
N LEU A 910 2.66 -11.50 4.63
CA LEU A 910 1.99 -12.44 3.73
C LEU A 910 2.21 -12.02 2.26
N ILE A 911 2.01 -10.74 1.95
CA ILE A 911 2.21 -10.21 0.58
C ILE A 911 3.67 -10.36 0.18
N GLU A 912 4.62 -9.98 1.04
CA GLU A 912 6.05 -10.08 0.76
C GLU A 912 6.46 -11.53 0.45
N CYS A 913 6.01 -12.50 1.27
CA CYS A 913 6.27 -13.91 1.05
C CYS A 913 5.72 -14.41 -0.29
N LEU A 914 4.52 -13.97 -0.68
CA LEU A 914 3.92 -14.32 -1.98
C LEU A 914 4.67 -13.69 -3.15
N LEU A 915 5.14 -12.45 -3.02
CA LEU A 915 5.92 -11.77 -4.04
C LEU A 915 7.28 -12.45 -4.26
N LEU A 916 8.01 -12.73 -3.17
CA LEU A 916 9.29 -13.43 -3.24
C LEU A 916 9.14 -14.82 -3.89
N ARG A 917 8.06 -15.55 -3.58
CA ARG A 917 7.76 -16.83 -4.22
C ARG A 917 7.46 -16.69 -5.71
N ALA A 918 6.71 -15.65 -6.10
CA ALA A 918 6.40 -15.38 -7.50
C ALA A 918 7.63 -14.94 -8.30
N GLU A 919 8.55 -14.20 -7.67
CA GLU A 919 9.84 -13.82 -8.25
C GLU A 919 10.75 -15.03 -8.44
N ALA A 920 10.86 -15.93 -7.45
CA ALA A 920 11.68 -17.14 -7.52
C ALA A 920 11.18 -18.17 -8.55
N ALA A 921 9.91 -18.08 -8.97
CA ALA A 921 9.32 -18.97 -9.98
C ALA A 921 9.53 -18.49 -11.43
N LYS A 922 9.99 -17.24 -11.62
CA LYS A 922 10.38 -16.68 -12.92
C LYS A 922 11.83 -17.01 -13.22
#